data_AF-A0A9N8DDY4-F1
#
_entry.id   AF-A0A9N8DDY4-F1
#
_cell.length_a   1.000
_cell.length_b   1.000
_cell.length_c   1.000
_cell.angle_alpha   90.00
_cell.angle_beta   90.00
_cell.angle_gamma   90.00
#
_symmetry.space_group_name_H-M   'P 1'
#
loop_
_entity.id
_entity.type
_entity.pdbx_description
1 polymer ?
#
loop_
_entity_poly.entity_id
_entity_poly.type
_entity_poly.pdbx_seq_one_letter_code
_entity_poly.pdbx_strand_id
1 'polypeptide(L)'
;MSAPQDSLGVSVYHLESVFMKDAVCSSKDTKGILLARVSKIYDIENLEGPPGVIRKNSASTICPLDGNQGAAYVHCIEGEDHVGDATHMLSYSWNYSIGDIVDTLTDFCLQNKLNPKRTYIWICCLCVNQHRVVENSALPRSGMLVQNQVDFFPILGERVQTIGHLLAMMAPWNAPVNLTRIWCIFEIFTACTTDRCKVDIVMSPKEKQSFAQDVINNGKGINALYELLGNTRVENAKASVESDRLAILRKVESGVGYQKLNNKVNDLLRGWMQGVLTQLVENRENTNNVDYVIFCNRIGMILSENGEHEAAMKLHKCALEICDTVFGEQHEETAATYNNIGLVLLARGDYEGALSKYKEALSIEVFVLGKDHPKVANTYNNIGSVLQDMGNYKGALSMFRKALLNQQQSGLDRNQCPRLATTYSNIGSVLEDLGDYAGALSKYNQALAIQVAVLGTNHPKTASIYNIIGSVLDEMGDYEGALARHKEALAIRLQVLGTKHPDTADSYNNYGLALQEIGDYEGALSMYLAAQTINVHVFGKVHPCVATTYSNIGSVLDDMGDYEGALSRYQEALAIRESALGKNHPSVATIYNNIGALLYAKGEYEEALLKFKECLPIWEPVLGLNHPYTQTCLKWIVTVKTALETTAHDQRSW
;
A
#
# COMPACT_ATOMS: atom_id res chain seq x y z
N MET A 1 31.54 40.01 23.00
CA MET A 1 31.27 38.69 22.41
C MET A 1 30.24 38.93 21.31
N SER A 2 30.67 38.77 20.07
CA SER A 2 29.94 39.07 18.83
C SER A 2 28.75 38.15 18.64
N ALA A 3 27.57 38.72 18.40
CA ALA A 3 26.37 38.01 17.96
C ALA A 3 26.63 37.36 16.58
N PRO A 4 26.07 36.18 16.28
CA PRO A 4 26.08 35.65 14.93
C PRO A 4 25.29 36.59 14.01
N GLN A 5 25.92 37.01 12.93
CA GLN A 5 25.30 37.73 11.82
C GLN A 5 24.28 36.83 11.10
N ASP A 6 23.20 37.46 10.66
CA ASP A 6 22.28 37.07 9.58
C ASP A 6 21.37 35.85 9.80
N SER A 7 20.49 35.94 10.80
CA SER A 7 19.18 35.31 10.71
C SER A 7 18.33 36.07 9.67
N LEU A 8 18.39 35.63 8.40
CA LEU A 8 17.50 36.11 7.34
C LEU A 8 16.04 35.84 7.73
N GLY A 9 15.40 36.84 8.33
CA GLY A 9 14.03 36.80 8.83
C GLY A 9 13.06 36.38 7.74
N VAL A 10 12.37 35.26 7.98
CA VAL A 10 11.36 34.74 7.08
C VAL A 10 10.01 35.32 7.52
N SER A 11 9.45 36.22 6.71
CA SER A 11 8.17 36.90 6.95
C SER A 11 7.01 35.95 7.27
N VAL A 12 6.19 36.33 8.25
CA VAL A 12 5.17 35.44 8.82
C VAL A 12 3.78 36.07 8.92
N TYR A 13 2.75 35.29 8.60
CA TYR A 13 1.36 35.70 8.60
C TYR A 13 0.73 35.65 10.00
N HIS A 14 -0.13 36.63 10.28
CA HIS A 14 -1.06 36.63 11.40
C HIS A 14 -2.46 36.18 10.92
N LEU A 15 -3.01 35.10 11.51
CA LEU A 15 -4.31 34.50 11.15
C LEU A 15 -5.49 35.48 11.28
N GLU A 16 -5.41 36.44 12.21
CA GLU A 16 -6.48 37.41 12.49
C GLU A 16 -6.26 38.81 11.87
N SER A 17 -5.32 38.96 10.93
CA SER A 17 -5.04 40.26 10.30
C SER A 17 -6.22 40.77 9.46
N VAL A 18 -6.32 42.09 9.31
CA VAL A 18 -7.32 42.76 8.45
C VAL A 18 -7.32 42.17 7.03
N PHE A 19 -6.16 41.78 6.51
CA PHE A 19 -6.03 41.10 5.22
C PHE A 19 -6.79 39.76 5.14
N MET A 20 -6.68 38.89 6.15
CA MET A 20 -7.41 37.62 6.19
C MET A 20 -8.90 37.83 6.45
N LYS A 21 -9.30 38.85 7.23
CA LYS A 21 -10.71 39.23 7.37
C LYS A 21 -11.30 39.80 6.07
N ASP A 22 -10.54 40.60 5.33
CA ASP A 22 -10.95 41.20 4.05
C ASP A 22 -11.02 40.14 2.93
N ALA A 23 -10.09 39.17 2.90
CA ALA A 23 -10.14 38.00 2.00
C ALA A 23 -11.28 37.01 2.33
N VAL A 24 -11.96 37.18 3.47
CA VAL A 24 -13.03 36.31 3.96
C VAL A 24 -14.44 36.89 3.70
N CYS A 25 -14.54 38.09 3.11
CA CYS A 25 -15.83 38.70 2.76
C CYS A 25 -16.58 37.93 1.65
N SER A 26 -17.87 37.67 1.89
CA SER A 26 -18.71 36.76 1.10
C SER A 26 -19.43 37.40 -0.10
N SER A 27 -19.17 38.66 -0.45
CA SER A 27 -19.94 39.36 -1.49
C SER A 27 -19.14 39.58 -2.77
N LYS A 28 -19.69 39.11 -3.89
CA LYS A 28 -19.22 39.41 -5.25
C LYS A 28 -19.46 40.87 -5.68
N ASP A 29 -20.05 41.72 -4.81
CA ASP A 29 -20.69 42.97 -5.22
C ASP A 29 -19.96 44.27 -4.85
N THR A 30 -18.76 44.22 -4.28
CA THR A 30 -17.92 45.42 -4.18
C THR A 30 -16.97 45.51 -5.37
N LYS A 31 -17.12 46.57 -6.18
CA LYS A 31 -16.25 46.94 -7.30
C LYS A 31 -14.76 46.99 -6.89
N GLY A 32 -14.07 45.86 -6.94
CA GLY A 32 -12.64 45.74 -6.64
C GLY A 32 -12.34 44.32 -6.18
N ILE A 33 -11.38 43.66 -6.81
CA ILE A 33 -11.08 42.25 -6.62
C ILE A 33 -10.68 41.99 -5.16
N LEU A 34 -11.64 41.53 -4.35
CA LEU A 34 -11.42 40.89 -3.06
C LEU A 34 -11.33 39.39 -3.35
N LEU A 35 -10.21 38.77 -2.92
CA LEU A 35 -10.09 37.32 -2.94
C LEU A 35 -11.22 36.75 -2.10
N ALA A 36 -12.01 35.84 -2.65
CA ALA A 36 -13.08 35.18 -1.91
C ALA A 36 -12.51 33.94 -1.21
N ARG A 37 -13.17 33.45 -0.16
CA ARG A 37 -12.79 32.17 0.48
C ARG A 37 -12.65 31.00 -0.49
N VAL A 38 -13.40 31.04 -1.60
CA VAL A 38 -13.40 30.02 -2.66
C VAL A 38 -12.27 30.19 -3.68
N SER A 39 -11.58 31.34 -3.68
CA SER A 39 -10.44 31.59 -4.55
C SER A 39 -9.29 30.63 -4.20
N LYS A 40 -8.68 30.06 -5.23
CA LYS A 40 -7.48 29.24 -5.10
C LYS A 40 -6.26 30.14 -4.97
N ILE A 41 -5.17 29.60 -4.41
CA ILE A 41 -3.90 30.34 -4.38
C ILE A 41 -3.42 30.72 -5.79
N TYR A 42 -3.68 29.85 -6.77
CA TYR A 42 -3.40 30.13 -8.18
C TYR A 42 -4.11 31.40 -8.71
N ASP A 43 -5.28 31.74 -8.17
CA ASP A 43 -6.06 32.91 -8.60
C ASP A 43 -5.45 34.22 -8.05
N ILE A 44 -4.75 34.16 -6.91
CA ILE A 44 -4.01 35.30 -6.33
C ILE A 44 -2.83 35.67 -7.25
N GLU A 45 -2.19 34.66 -7.80
CA GLU A 45 -0.94 34.78 -8.57
C GLU A 45 -1.18 35.18 -10.04
N ASN A 46 -2.41 35.03 -10.54
CA ASN A 46 -2.82 35.35 -11.91
C ASN A 46 -3.57 36.68 -12.08
N LEU A 47 -3.57 37.55 -11.07
CA LEU A 47 -4.08 38.91 -11.24
C LEU A 47 -3.27 39.63 -12.32
N GLU A 48 -3.86 39.86 -13.49
CA GLU A 48 -3.19 40.48 -14.64
C GLU A 48 -2.62 41.87 -14.27
N GLY A 49 -1.29 41.98 -14.29
CA GLY A 49 -0.55 43.21 -14.02
C GLY A 49 0.96 43.00 -14.19
N PRO A 50 1.74 44.08 -14.39
CA PRO A 50 3.19 43.99 -14.48
C PRO A 50 3.79 43.34 -13.21
N PRO A 51 4.98 42.71 -13.30
CA PRO A 51 5.60 42.00 -12.18
C PRO A 51 5.66 42.87 -10.92
N GLY A 52 5.11 42.37 -9.80
CA GLY A 52 5.20 43.04 -8.49
C GLY A 52 4.06 43.99 -8.12
N VAL A 53 2.91 43.98 -8.82
CA VAL A 53 1.78 44.86 -8.47
C VAL A 53 0.46 44.07 -8.37
N ILE A 54 -0.08 43.91 -7.15
CA ILE A 54 -1.51 43.61 -6.96
C ILE A 54 -2.27 44.93 -7.00
N ARG A 55 -3.14 45.13 -7.99
CA ARG A 55 -3.94 46.35 -8.09
C ARG A 55 -5.20 46.25 -7.23
N LYS A 56 -5.32 47.13 -6.25
CA LYS A 56 -6.62 47.56 -5.72
C LYS A 56 -7.18 48.61 -6.68
N ASN A 57 -8.46 48.54 -7.04
CA ASN A 57 -9.09 49.58 -7.86
C ASN A 57 -8.86 50.94 -7.20
N SER A 58 -8.16 51.83 -7.91
CA SER A 58 -7.79 53.23 -7.59
C SER A 58 -6.59 53.53 -6.67
N ALA A 59 -5.80 52.55 -6.22
CA ALA A 59 -4.50 52.84 -5.62
C ALA A 59 -3.46 51.77 -5.94
N SER A 60 -2.36 52.20 -6.56
CA SER A 60 -1.19 51.36 -6.85
C SER A 60 -0.42 51.13 -5.54
N THR A 61 -0.53 49.96 -4.94
CA THR A 61 0.41 49.56 -3.89
C THR A 61 1.53 48.76 -4.55
N ILE A 62 2.73 49.34 -4.57
CA ILE A 62 3.96 48.66 -4.97
C ILE A 62 4.18 47.54 -3.96
N CYS A 63 4.33 46.30 -4.42
CA CYS A 63 4.82 45.21 -3.58
C CYS A 63 6.34 45.39 -3.47
N PRO A 64 6.91 45.74 -2.31
CA PRO A 64 8.34 45.89 -2.21
C PRO A 64 8.90 44.49 -2.17
N LEU A 65 9.53 44.10 -3.27
CA LEU A 65 10.82 43.45 -3.13
C LEU A 65 11.66 44.50 -2.39
N ASP A 66 11.81 44.36 -1.08
CA ASP A 66 12.92 45.06 -0.46
C ASP A 66 14.17 44.62 -1.25
N GLY A 67 15.12 45.52 -1.47
CA GLY A 67 16.28 45.21 -2.31
C GLY A 67 17.21 44.12 -1.74
N ASN A 68 16.74 43.32 -0.76
CA ASN A 68 17.46 42.26 -0.11
C ASN A 68 17.00 40.90 -0.63
N GLN A 69 17.96 40.00 -0.86
CA GLN A 69 17.66 38.62 -1.22
C GLN A 69 16.87 37.93 -0.09
N GLY A 70 15.59 37.60 -0.33
CA GLY A 70 14.85 36.64 0.49
C GLY A 70 13.54 37.10 1.15
N ALA A 71 13.06 38.31 0.94
CA ALA A 71 11.79 38.74 1.53
C ALA A 71 10.55 38.17 0.81
N ALA A 72 9.59 37.65 1.59
CA ALA A 72 8.25 37.26 1.13
C ALA A 72 7.22 38.34 1.49
N TYR A 73 6.12 38.34 0.73
CA TYR A 73 4.91 39.18 0.75
C TYR A 73 4.55 39.85 2.10
N VAL A 74 5.21 40.95 2.47
CA VAL A 74 4.85 41.78 3.62
C VAL A 74 4.80 43.21 3.16
N HIS A 75 3.63 43.73 2.79
CA HIS A 75 3.51 45.19 2.65
C HIS A 75 2.10 45.76 2.78
N CYS A 76 1.24 45.13 3.56
CA CYS A 76 -0.10 45.67 3.87
C CYS A 76 -0.48 45.59 5.36
N ILE A 77 0.49 45.42 6.28
CA ILE A 77 0.19 45.34 7.71
C ILE A 77 0.76 46.57 8.42
N GLU A 78 -0.12 47.37 9.04
CA GLU A 78 0.26 48.49 9.89
C GLU A 78 0.51 47.98 11.32
N GLY A 79 1.72 48.21 11.86
CA GLY A 79 2.08 47.92 13.26
C GLY A 79 3.13 46.80 13.44
N GLU A 80 4.08 47.00 14.35
CA GLU A 80 5.17 46.06 14.68
C GLU A 80 4.67 44.77 15.37
N ASP A 81 3.48 44.79 15.99
CA ASP A 81 2.90 43.67 16.75
C ASP A 81 2.48 42.44 15.91
N HIS A 82 2.65 42.50 14.58
CA HIS A 82 2.08 41.54 13.63
C HIS A 82 3.11 40.73 12.83
N VAL A 83 4.40 40.89 13.13
CA VAL A 83 5.49 40.14 12.49
C VAL A 83 6.36 39.52 13.58
N GLY A 84 6.69 38.23 13.46
CA GLY A 84 7.50 37.48 14.41
C GLY A 84 8.15 36.28 13.73
N ASP A 85 9.02 35.55 14.42
CA ASP A 85 9.73 34.39 13.86
C ASP A 85 8.78 33.24 13.51
N ALA A 86 9.04 32.56 12.39
CA ALA A 86 8.22 31.44 11.93
C ALA A 86 8.33 30.26 12.91
N THR A 87 7.21 29.92 13.53
CA THR A 87 7.09 28.76 14.43
C THR A 87 6.70 27.49 13.70
N HIS A 88 6.02 27.63 12.56
CA HIS A 88 5.53 26.52 11.73
C HIS A 88 5.71 26.88 10.26
N MET A 89 5.82 25.86 9.42
CA MET A 89 5.78 25.97 7.96
C MET A 89 4.58 25.21 7.43
N LEU A 90 3.83 25.77 6.49
CA LEU A 90 2.77 25.07 5.77
C LEU A 90 3.27 24.58 4.41
N SER A 91 3.27 23.27 4.20
CA SER A 91 3.38 22.65 2.88
C SER A 91 1.98 22.47 2.27
N TYR A 92 1.76 22.98 1.06
CA TYR A 92 0.44 23.00 0.43
C TYR A 92 0.48 22.91 -1.11
N SER A 93 -0.67 22.63 -1.73
CA SER A 93 -0.84 22.60 -3.19
C SER A 93 -1.62 23.82 -3.70
N TRP A 94 -1.38 24.24 -4.95
CA TRP A 94 -2.05 25.38 -5.59
C TRP A 94 -3.57 25.22 -5.73
N ASN A 95 -4.08 24.00 -5.64
CA ASN A 95 -5.49 23.70 -5.83
C ASN A 95 -6.33 24.00 -4.58
N TYR A 96 -5.69 24.28 -3.44
CA TYR A 96 -6.38 24.58 -2.19
C TYR A 96 -6.95 25.99 -2.20
N SER A 97 -8.18 26.10 -1.69
CA SER A 97 -8.81 27.40 -1.50
C SER A 97 -8.20 28.12 -0.31
N ILE A 98 -8.21 29.45 -0.33
CA ILE A 98 -7.76 30.26 0.80
C ILE A 98 -8.57 29.90 2.05
N GLY A 99 -9.87 29.69 1.91
CA GLY A 99 -10.75 29.28 3.01
C GLY A 99 -10.31 27.97 3.65
N ASP A 100 -10.00 26.93 2.86
CA ASP A 100 -9.56 25.64 3.39
C ASP A 100 -8.25 25.76 4.17
N ILE A 101 -7.31 26.58 3.72
CA ILE A 101 -6.04 26.82 4.42
C ILE A 101 -6.30 27.52 5.74
N VAL A 102 -7.09 28.60 5.75
CA VAL A 102 -7.44 29.34 6.97
C VAL A 102 -8.11 28.42 7.99
N ASP A 103 -9.08 27.63 7.55
CA ASP A 103 -9.84 26.74 8.42
C ASP A 103 -8.95 25.63 8.99
N THR A 104 -8.06 25.07 8.16
CA THR A 104 -7.08 24.06 8.58
C THR A 104 -6.13 24.60 9.64
N LEU A 105 -5.57 25.80 9.44
CA LEU A 105 -4.63 26.41 10.37
C LEU A 105 -5.30 26.84 11.68
N THR A 106 -6.53 27.36 11.58
CA THR A 106 -7.32 27.75 12.76
C THR A 106 -7.66 26.52 13.60
N ASP A 107 -8.14 25.45 12.97
CA ASP A 107 -8.43 24.18 13.62
C ASP A 107 -7.16 23.57 14.25
N PHE A 108 -6.03 23.58 13.54
CA PHE A 108 -4.74 23.13 14.09
C PHE A 108 -4.36 23.90 15.37
N CYS A 109 -4.50 25.23 15.37
CA CYS A 109 -4.19 26.05 16.55
C CYS A 109 -5.11 25.69 17.73
N LEU A 110 -6.42 25.58 17.49
CA LEU A 110 -7.40 25.24 18.52
C LEU A 110 -7.12 23.86 19.13
N GLN A 111 -6.83 22.86 18.29
CA GLN A 111 -6.55 21.49 18.73
C GLN A 111 -5.27 21.38 19.57
N ASN A 112 -4.25 22.16 19.23
CA ASN A 112 -2.98 22.18 19.95
C ASN A 112 -2.94 23.22 21.09
N LYS A 113 -4.08 23.84 21.42
CA LYS A 113 -4.20 24.90 22.43
C LYS A 113 -3.21 26.06 22.19
N LEU A 114 -2.87 26.30 20.93
CA LEU A 114 -2.03 27.41 20.50
C LEU A 114 -2.90 28.66 20.36
N ASN A 115 -2.36 29.82 20.72
CA ASN A 115 -3.05 31.08 20.50
C ASN A 115 -2.88 31.50 19.03
N PRO A 116 -3.94 31.54 18.20
CA PRO A 116 -3.81 31.92 16.79
C PRO A 116 -3.19 33.31 16.56
N LYS A 117 -3.26 34.20 17.56
CA LYS A 117 -2.65 35.54 17.53
C LYS A 117 -1.14 35.55 17.74
N ARG A 118 -0.58 34.44 18.23
CA ARG A 118 0.85 34.28 18.52
C ARG A 118 1.46 33.07 17.81
N THR A 119 0.71 32.45 16.90
CA THR A 119 1.21 31.37 16.04
C THR A 119 1.60 31.94 14.70
N TYR A 120 2.88 31.88 14.41
CA TYR A 120 3.50 32.46 13.22
C TYR A 120 3.76 31.33 12.22
N ILE A 121 3.03 31.30 11.10
CA ILE A 121 3.11 30.25 10.08
C ILE A 121 3.69 30.78 8.76
N TRP A 122 4.80 30.19 8.31
CA TRP A 122 5.37 30.47 7.01
C TRP A 122 4.61 29.73 5.91
N ILE A 123 4.21 30.45 4.86
CA ILE A 123 3.55 29.92 3.67
C ILE A 123 4.38 30.33 2.45
N CYS A 124 4.82 29.36 1.65
CA CYS A 124 5.65 29.60 0.48
C CYS A 124 4.83 30.11 -0.72
N CYS A 125 4.43 31.39 -0.71
CA CYS A 125 3.64 32.04 -1.77
C CYS A 125 4.43 32.36 -3.06
N LEU A 126 5.64 31.83 -3.24
CA LEU A 126 6.55 32.19 -4.34
C LEU A 126 6.70 31.10 -5.42
N CYS A 127 5.87 30.04 -5.39
CA CYS A 127 6.03 28.90 -6.27
C CYS A 127 5.95 29.21 -7.78
N VAL A 128 5.31 30.29 -8.23
CA VAL A 128 5.29 30.66 -9.66
C VAL A 128 6.41 31.63 -10.05
N ASN A 129 6.89 32.49 -9.16
CA ASN A 129 8.04 33.37 -9.48
C ASN A 129 9.37 32.61 -9.58
N GLN A 130 9.43 31.37 -9.11
CA GLN A 130 10.51 30.43 -9.44
C GLN A 130 10.50 30.02 -10.93
N HIS A 131 9.38 30.18 -11.64
CA HIS A 131 9.21 29.74 -13.03
C HIS A 131 9.00 30.88 -14.05
N ARG A 132 8.44 32.05 -13.67
CA ARG A 132 8.30 33.19 -14.60
C ARG A 132 9.63 33.78 -15.09
N VAL A 133 10.72 33.54 -14.36
CA VAL A 133 12.09 33.87 -14.82
C VAL A 133 12.48 33.04 -16.06
N VAL A 134 11.84 31.90 -16.32
CA VAL A 134 12.19 30.96 -17.38
C VAL A 134 11.45 31.24 -18.70
N GLU A 135 10.18 31.67 -18.68
CA GLU A 135 9.40 31.91 -19.92
C GLU A 135 9.96 33.05 -20.79
N ASN A 136 10.75 33.96 -20.21
CA ASN A 136 11.44 35.03 -20.94
C ASN A 136 12.89 34.67 -21.35
N SER A 137 13.33 33.43 -21.18
CA SER A 137 14.67 32.99 -21.58
C SER A 137 14.58 31.75 -22.47
N ALA A 138 15.18 31.82 -23.67
CA ALA A 138 15.10 30.80 -24.72
C ALA A 138 15.88 29.50 -24.43
N LEU A 139 15.98 29.05 -23.17
CA LEU A 139 16.71 27.85 -22.76
C LEU A 139 15.93 27.04 -21.70
N PRO A 140 15.96 25.69 -21.74
CA PRO A 140 15.42 24.84 -20.69
C PRO A 140 16.42 24.84 -19.52
N ARG A 141 16.28 25.80 -18.61
CA ARG A 141 17.02 25.83 -17.34
C ARG A 141 16.03 25.65 -16.19
N SER A 142 16.46 24.98 -15.13
CA SER A 142 15.74 24.92 -13.85
C SER A 142 15.36 26.33 -13.40
N GLY A 143 14.34 26.46 -12.55
CA GLY A 143 13.90 27.74 -11.95
C GLY A 143 14.91 28.45 -11.04
N MET A 144 16.19 28.14 -11.21
CA MET A 144 17.35 28.66 -10.50
C MET A 144 18.46 28.86 -11.52
N LEU A 145 19.27 29.90 -11.33
CA LEU A 145 20.42 30.34 -12.13
C LEU A 145 20.13 31.56 -13.02
N VAL A 146 20.04 32.72 -12.37
CA VAL A 146 20.72 33.92 -12.92
C VAL A 146 22.20 33.80 -12.55
N GLN A 147 23.06 34.31 -13.41
CA GLN A 147 24.50 34.04 -13.55
C GLN A 147 25.41 34.25 -12.32
N ASN A 148 24.88 34.56 -11.14
CA ASN A 148 25.60 34.59 -9.87
C ASN A 148 24.62 34.23 -8.71
N GLN A 149 25.07 33.30 -7.84
CA GLN A 149 24.59 33.03 -6.47
C GLN A 149 23.42 32.05 -6.21
N VAL A 150 23.77 31.06 -5.37
CA VAL A 150 23.03 30.17 -4.45
C VAL A 150 22.19 29.00 -4.99
N ASP A 151 22.60 27.78 -4.57
CA ASP A 151 21.77 26.58 -4.61
C ASP A 151 20.62 26.73 -3.58
N PHE A 152 19.38 26.80 -4.07
CA PHE A 152 18.18 26.98 -3.26
C PHE A 152 17.80 25.71 -2.49
N PHE A 153 18.24 24.52 -2.91
CA PHE A 153 17.94 23.28 -2.20
C PHE A 153 18.48 23.31 -0.75
N PRO A 154 19.77 23.65 -0.51
CA PRO A 154 20.29 23.92 0.82
C PRO A 154 19.53 25.01 1.57
N ILE A 155 19.21 26.14 0.93
CA ILE A 155 18.53 27.26 1.61
C ILE A 155 17.13 26.86 2.09
N LEU A 156 16.32 26.29 1.20
CA LEU A 156 14.97 25.87 1.54
C LEU A 156 15.00 24.75 2.59
N GLY A 157 15.94 23.81 2.44
CA GLY A 157 16.10 22.74 3.39
C GLY A 157 16.50 23.22 4.78
N GLU A 158 17.49 24.11 4.86
CA GLU A 158 17.93 24.74 6.11
C GLU A 158 16.80 25.55 6.75
N ARG A 159 15.96 26.24 5.96
CA ARG A 159 14.78 26.96 6.47
C ARG A 159 13.75 26.01 7.08
N VAL A 160 13.39 24.93 6.38
CA VAL A 160 12.44 23.91 6.90
C VAL A 160 12.95 23.34 8.23
N GLN A 161 14.25 23.05 8.29
CA GLN A 161 14.90 22.52 9.49
C GLN A 161 15.00 23.55 10.62
N THR A 162 15.25 24.82 10.30
CA THR A 162 15.37 25.91 11.28
C THR A 162 14.02 26.25 11.90
N ILE A 163 12.95 26.25 11.12
CA ILE A 163 11.57 26.42 11.63
C ILE A 163 11.20 25.25 12.55
N GLY A 164 11.63 24.03 12.22
CA GLY A 164 11.53 22.87 13.11
C GLY A 164 10.13 22.25 13.22
N HIS A 165 9.11 22.80 12.56
CA HIS A 165 7.77 22.21 12.51
C HIS A 165 7.09 22.42 11.15
N LEU A 166 6.94 21.33 10.40
CA LEU A 166 6.24 21.28 9.11
C LEU A 166 4.80 20.78 9.27
N LEU A 167 3.85 21.56 8.76
CA LEU A 167 2.45 21.20 8.61
C LEU A 167 2.21 20.78 7.15
N ALA A 168 2.04 19.48 6.92
CA ALA A 168 1.73 18.94 5.60
C ALA A 168 0.21 18.96 5.37
N MET A 169 -0.26 19.94 4.60
CA MET A 169 -1.68 20.03 4.28
C MET A 169 -2.07 18.99 3.23
N MET A 170 -2.98 18.10 3.59
CA MET A 170 -3.46 17.03 2.73
C MET A 170 -4.94 17.21 2.45
N ALA A 171 -5.28 17.44 1.18
CA ALA A 171 -6.67 17.50 0.73
C ALA A 171 -6.79 17.11 -0.76
N PRO A 172 -7.94 16.54 -1.18
CA PRO A 172 -8.96 15.93 -0.30
C PRO A 172 -8.39 14.69 0.43
N TRP A 173 -8.99 14.31 1.56
CA TRP A 173 -8.44 13.24 2.43
C TRP A 173 -8.32 11.89 1.73
N ASN A 174 -9.22 11.59 0.78
CA ASN A 174 -9.27 10.33 0.03
C ASN A 174 -8.41 10.34 -1.26
N ALA A 175 -7.85 11.50 -1.62
CA ALA A 175 -6.97 11.65 -2.78
C ALA A 175 -6.02 12.84 -2.58
N PRO A 176 -5.07 12.78 -1.63
CA PRO A 176 -4.28 13.93 -1.21
C PRO A 176 -3.38 14.45 -2.33
N VAL A 177 -3.77 15.59 -2.92
CA VAL A 177 -3.06 16.20 -4.06
C VAL A 177 -1.63 16.61 -3.70
N ASN A 178 -1.38 16.96 -2.44
CA ASN A 178 -0.06 17.32 -1.92
C ASN A 178 1.01 16.25 -2.23
N LEU A 179 0.67 14.96 -2.11
CA LEU A 179 1.59 13.84 -2.37
C LEU A 179 1.94 13.66 -3.85
N THR A 180 1.19 14.32 -4.75
CA THR A 180 1.46 14.24 -6.19
C THR A 180 2.46 15.29 -6.68
N ARG A 181 2.93 16.19 -5.81
CA ARG A 181 3.80 17.31 -6.17
C ARG A 181 5.18 17.15 -5.56
N ILE A 182 6.22 17.13 -6.41
CA ILE A 182 7.59 16.80 -5.96
C ILE A 182 8.16 17.79 -4.93
N TRP A 183 7.74 19.06 -4.98
CA TRP A 183 8.22 20.07 -4.04
C TRP A 183 7.65 19.87 -2.63
N CYS A 184 6.39 19.44 -2.50
CA CYS A 184 5.82 19.06 -1.21
C CYS A 184 6.56 17.83 -0.65
N ILE A 185 6.91 16.88 -1.52
CA ILE A 185 7.75 15.74 -1.15
C ILE A 185 9.14 16.19 -0.69
N PHE A 186 9.76 17.19 -1.33
CA PHE A 186 11.06 17.72 -0.91
C PHE A 186 11.00 18.36 0.48
N GLU A 187 9.92 19.08 0.80
CA GLU A 187 9.71 19.70 2.11
C GLU A 187 9.56 18.62 3.20
N ILE A 188 8.73 17.59 2.96
CA ILE A 188 8.57 16.45 3.87
C ILE A 188 9.89 15.70 4.01
N PHE A 189 10.59 15.42 2.91
CA PHE A 189 11.90 14.78 2.91
C PHE A 189 12.87 15.55 3.80
N THR A 190 12.98 16.86 3.59
CA THR A 190 13.93 17.68 4.32
C THR A 190 13.60 17.72 5.81
N ALA A 191 12.32 17.85 6.17
CA ALA A 191 11.90 17.75 7.56
C ALA A 191 12.25 16.38 8.18
N CYS A 192 12.12 15.29 7.41
CA CYS A 192 12.42 13.94 7.87
C CYS A 192 13.92 13.59 7.88
N THR A 193 14.80 14.40 7.28
CA THR A 193 16.25 14.12 7.28
C THR A 193 16.91 14.32 8.64
N THR A 194 16.26 15.05 9.56
CA THR A 194 16.76 15.29 10.91
C THR A 194 15.67 15.05 11.94
N ASP A 195 15.99 14.45 13.08
CA ASP A 195 15.04 14.27 14.20
C ASP A 195 14.64 15.59 14.88
N ARG A 196 15.15 16.72 14.40
CA ARG A 196 14.91 18.07 14.93
C ARG A 196 13.66 18.73 14.36
N CYS A 197 13.08 18.22 13.28
CA CYS A 197 11.90 18.81 12.65
C CYS A 197 10.68 17.89 12.84
N LYS A 198 9.62 18.41 13.46
CA LYS A 198 8.35 17.72 13.59
C LYS A 198 7.55 17.86 12.29
N VAL A 199 6.91 16.78 11.84
CA VAL A 199 5.97 16.84 10.72
C VAL A 199 4.60 16.42 11.24
N ASP A 200 3.58 17.25 11.03
CA ASP A 200 2.19 16.91 11.29
C ASP A 200 1.37 17.01 10.01
N ILE A 201 0.44 16.08 9.81
CA ILE A 201 -0.55 16.20 8.74
C ILE A 201 -1.72 17.03 9.24
N VAL A 202 -2.12 18.00 8.41
CA VAL A 202 -3.27 18.85 8.67
C VAL A 202 -4.24 18.77 7.51
N MET A 203 -5.53 18.76 7.81
CA MET A 203 -6.61 18.80 6.83
C MET A 203 -7.72 19.69 7.38
N SER A 204 -8.56 20.23 6.49
CA SER A 204 -9.64 21.13 6.92
C SER A 204 -10.69 20.39 7.75
N PRO A 205 -11.46 21.09 8.60
CA PRO A 205 -12.55 20.48 9.35
C PRO A 205 -13.57 19.75 8.47
N LYS A 206 -13.80 20.25 7.25
CA LYS A 206 -14.66 19.60 6.25
C LYS A 206 -14.13 18.23 5.83
N GLU A 207 -12.82 18.12 5.61
CA GLU A 207 -12.18 16.84 5.26
C GLU A 207 -12.25 15.84 6.42
N LYS A 208 -12.06 16.30 7.67
CA LYS A 208 -12.24 15.46 8.87
C LYS A 208 -13.67 14.91 8.98
N GLN A 209 -14.68 15.75 8.73
CA GLN A 209 -16.09 15.34 8.71
C GLN A 209 -16.40 14.38 7.56
N SER A 210 -15.87 14.65 6.37
CA SER A 210 -16.04 13.77 5.21
C SER A 210 -15.41 12.41 5.43
N PHE A 211 -14.21 12.36 6.04
CA PHE A 211 -13.56 11.12 6.44
C PHE A 211 -14.44 10.34 7.41
N ALA A 212 -14.90 11.01 8.48
CA ALA A 212 -15.77 10.39 9.47
C ALA A 212 -17.03 9.78 8.82
N GLN A 213 -17.68 10.53 7.93
CA GLN A 213 -18.89 10.05 7.27
C GLN A 213 -18.63 8.87 6.31
N ASP A 214 -17.50 8.85 5.60
CA ASP A 214 -17.14 7.73 4.73
C ASP A 214 -16.89 6.45 5.53
N VAL A 215 -16.18 6.57 6.66
CA VAL A 215 -15.93 5.42 7.53
C VAL A 215 -17.24 4.85 8.07
N ILE A 216 -18.27 5.67 8.30
CA ILE A 216 -19.63 5.19 8.66
C ILE A 216 -20.33 4.54 7.46
N ASN A 217 -20.21 5.13 6.27
CA ASN A 217 -21.02 4.77 5.11
C ASN A 217 -20.54 3.58 4.29
N ASN A 218 -19.30 3.10 4.45
CA ASN A 218 -18.75 1.76 4.07
C ASN A 218 -17.20 1.73 4.06
N GLY A 219 -16.51 2.82 4.40
CA GLY A 219 -15.04 2.90 4.39
C GLY A 219 -14.41 2.85 3.00
N LYS A 220 -15.21 3.04 1.93
CA LYS A 220 -14.72 2.92 0.54
C LYS A 220 -13.65 3.97 0.22
N GLY A 221 -13.79 5.19 0.74
CA GLY A 221 -12.80 6.24 0.58
C GLY A 221 -11.50 5.93 1.31
N ILE A 222 -11.54 5.21 2.44
CA ILE A 222 -10.34 4.75 3.15
C ILE A 222 -9.60 3.69 2.33
N ASN A 223 -10.33 2.71 1.79
CA ASN A 223 -9.73 1.70 0.92
C ASN A 223 -9.10 2.35 -0.31
N ALA A 224 -9.82 3.27 -0.96
CA ALA A 224 -9.29 4.04 -2.08
C ALA A 224 -8.06 4.88 -1.70
N LEU A 225 -8.01 5.44 -0.49
CA LEU A 225 -6.85 6.17 0.02
C LEU A 225 -5.64 5.24 0.18
N TYR A 226 -5.79 4.07 0.81
CA TYR A 226 -4.67 3.14 1.00
C TYR A 226 -4.22 2.51 -0.31
N GLU A 227 -5.15 2.16 -1.21
CA GLU A 227 -4.81 1.76 -2.58
C GLU A 227 -4.05 2.88 -3.30
N LEU A 228 -4.51 4.12 -3.18
CA LEU A 228 -3.84 5.28 -3.76
C LEU A 228 -2.45 5.47 -3.15
N LEU A 229 -2.27 5.36 -1.84
CA LEU A 229 -0.97 5.52 -1.18
C LEU A 229 0.00 4.40 -1.53
N GLY A 230 -0.47 3.16 -1.63
CA GLY A 230 0.33 2.04 -2.14
C GLY A 230 0.83 2.30 -3.57
N ASN A 231 0.05 3.04 -4.36
CA ASN A 231 0.37 3.43 -5.73
C ASN A 231 1.07 4.80 -5.85
N THR A 232 0.93 5.70 -4.87
CA THR A 232 1.46 7.07 -4.88
C THR A 232 2.80 7.06 -4.16
N ARG A 233 3.80 6.60 -4.89
CA ARG A 233 5.19 6.63 -4.44
C ARG A 233 5.77 8.01 -4.71
N VAL A 234 6.73 8.45 -3.89
CA VAL A 234 7.55 9.66 -4.13
C VAL A 234 8.01 9.75 -5.60
N GLU A 235 8.36 8.62 -6.19
CA GLU A 235 8.79 8.43 -7.57
C GLU A 235 7.77 8.90 -8.62
N ASN A 236 6.48 8.85 -8.27
CA ASN A 236 5.36 9.22 -9.14
C ASN A 236 4.97 10.70 -9.01
N ALA A 237 5.59 11.43 -8.08
CA ALA A 237 5.32 12.85 -7.92
C ALA A 237 5.74 13.63 -9.19
N LYS A 238 4.90 14.58 -9.56
CA LYS A 238 5.04 15.42 -10.75
C LYS A 238 5.67 16.76 -10.37
N ALA A 239 6.32 17.36 -11.36
CA ALA A 239 6.87 18.71 -11.27
C ALA A 239 6.49 19.49 -12.52
N SER A 240 6.40 20.83 -12.40
CA SER A 240 6.27 21.70 -13.57
C SER A 240 7.55 21.69 -14.42
N VAL A 241 8.71 21.42 -13.80
CA VAL A 241 10.02 21.33 -14.45
C VAL A 241 10.63 19.95 -14.17
N GLU A 242 10.89 19.19 -15.22
CA GLU A 242 11.34 17.81 -15.10
C GLU A 242 12.76 17.67 -14.49
N SER A 243 13.64 18.65 -14.70
CA SER A 243 14.97 18.64 -14.07
C SER A 243 14.91 18.67 -12.55
N ASP A 244 13.96 19.44 -12.01
CA ASP A 244 13.76 19.57 -10.57
C ASP A 244 13.22 18.27 -9.99
N ARG A 245 12.32 17.61 -10.73
CA ARG A 245 11.85 16.26 -10.39
C ARG A 245 13.02 15.28 -10.25
N LEU A 246 13.86 15.19 -11.27
CA LEU A 246 15.00 14.27 -11.29
C LEU A 246 16.06 14.62 -10.22
N ALA A 247 16.23 15.90 -9.89
CA ALA A 247 17.16 16.34 -8.86
C ALA A 247 16.67 16.00 -7.45
N ILE A 248 15.39 16.24 -7.16
CA ILE A 248 14.79 15.91 -5.86
C ILE A 248 14.75 14.40 -5.66
N LEU A 249 14.33 13.63 -6.67
CA LEU A 249 14.31 12.18 -6.59
C LEU A 249 15.70 11.62 -6.26
N ARG A 250 16.76 12.08 -6.94
CA ARG A 250 18.15 11.70 -6.63
C ARG A 250 18.58 12.07 -5.21
N LYS A 251 18.11 13.20 -4.65
CA LYS A 251 18.38 13.58 -3.26
C LYS A 251 17.65 12.67 -2.26
N VAL A 252 16.41 12.29 -2.55
CA VAL A 252 15.65 11.34 -1.72
C VAL A 252 16.34 9.98 -1.73
N GLU A 253 16.76 9.51 -2.90
CA GLU A 253 17.46 8.23 -3.08
C GLU A 253 18.80 8.19 -2.33
N SER A 254 19.61 9.25 -2.41
CA SER A 254 20.90 9.32 -1.70
C SER A 254 20.78 9.61 -0.20
N GLY A 255 19.63 10.10 0.25
CA GLY A 255 19.34 10.38 1.66
C GLY A 255 18.67 9.20 2.37
N VAL A 256 17.42 9.40 2.79
CA VAL A 256 16.65 8.37 3.54
C VAL A 256 16.18 7.21 2.67
N GLY A 257 16.15 7.37 1.35
CA GLY A 257 15.61 6.41 0.39
C GLY A 257 14.08 6.48 0.25
N TYR A 258 13.58 6.11 -0.93
CA TYR A 258 12.14 6.20 -1.27
C TYR A 258 11.27 5.41 -0.30
N GLN A 259 11.65 4.17 0.02
CA GLN A 259 10.86 3.28 0.89
C GLN A 259 10.66 3.87 2.29
N LYS A 260 11.72 4.41 2.91
CA LYS A 260 11.61 5.01 4.25
C LYS A 260 10.74 6.26 4.25
N LEU A 261 10.86 7.10 3.23
CA LEU A 261 10.05 8.31 3.11
C LEU A 261 8.57 7.98 2.87
N ASN A 262 8.27 7.03 1.98
CA ASN A 262 6.92 6.54 1.73
C ASN A 262 6.29 5.98 3.02
N ASN A 263 7.03 5.17 3.78
CA ASN A 263 6.56 4.64 5.08
C ASN A 263 6.28 5.76 6.09
N LYS A 264 7.16 6.77 6.17
CA LYS A 264 6.98 7.92 7.07
C LYS A 264 5.70 8.70 6.75
N VAL A 265 5.41 8.93 5.47
CA VAL A 265 4.15 9.57 5.04
C VAL A 265 2.92 8.76 5.47
N ASN A 266 2.98 7.43 5.29
CA ASN A 266 1.91 6.55 5.73
C ASN A 266 1.70 6.61 7.25
N ASP A 267 2.78 6.62 8.04
CA ASP A 267 2.70 6.72 9.49
C ASP A 267 2.09 8.05 9.96
N LEU A 268 2.44 9.16 9.30
CA LEU A 268 1.84 10.46 9.58
C LEU A 268 0.33 10.46 9.30
N LEU A 269 -0.10 9.83 8.18
CA LEU A 269 -1.52 9.74 7.83
C LEU A 269 -2.29 8.89 8.83
N ARG A 270 -1.70 7.79 9.28
CA ARG A 270 -2.26 6.96 10.35
C ARG A 270 -2.44 7.75 11.65
N GLY A 271 -1.41 8.51 12.04
CA GLY A 271 -1.48 9.38 13.22
C GLY A 271 -2.60 10.42 13.10
N TRP A 272 -2.77 11.03 11.93
CA TRP A 272 -3.88 11.94 11.68
C TRP A 272 -5.25 11.25 11.79
N MET A 273 -5.43 10.08 11.15
CA MET A 273 -6.68 9.32 11.24
C MET A 273 -7.02 8.97 12.69
N GLN A 274 -6.05 8.47 13.46
CA GLN A 274 -6.22 8.18 14.89
C GLN A 274 -6.59 9.43 15.69
N GLY A 275 -5.99 10.58 15.38
CA GLY A 275 -6.32 11.86 15.98
C GLY A 275 -7.77 12.28 15.72
N VAL A 276 -8.24 12.13 14.46
CA VAL A 276 -9.64 12.42 14.11
C VAL A 276 -10.60 11.49 14.86
N LEU A 277 -10.28 10.20 14.97
CA LEU A 277 -11.10 9.25 15.74
C LEU A 277 -11.17 9.61 17.21
N THR A 278 -10.03 9.93 17.82
CA THR A 278 -9.95 10.28 19.25
C THR A 278 -10.79 11.53 19.53
N GLN A 279 -10.71 12.54 18.66
CA GLN A 279 -11.53 13.74 18.76
C GLN A 279 -13.03 13.46 18.60
N LEU A 280 -13.41 12.51 17.74
CA LEU A 280 -14.81 12.12 17.62
C LEU A 280 -15.35 11.47 18.90
N VAL A 281 -14.51 10.71 19.61
CA VAL A 281 -14.85 10.10 20.92
C VAL A 281 -14.99 11.15 22.00
N GLU A 282 -13.96 11.99 22.17
CA GLU A 282 -13.89 12.97 23.26
C GLU A 282 -15.00 14.02 23.18
N ASN A 283 -15.40 14.40 21.97
CA ASN A 283 -16.42 15.45 21.77
C ASN A 283 -17.87 14.99 21.97
N ARG A 284 -18.11 13.72 22.31
CA ARG A 284 -19.46 13.16 22.25
C ARG A 284 -19.81 12.28 23.46
N GLU A 285 -20.04 12.91 24.60
CA GLU A 285 -20.81 12.33 25.72
C GLU A 285 -22.26 11.95 25.35
N ASN A 286 -22.71 12.13 24.09
CA ASN A 286 -24.12 11.94 23.70
C ASN A 286 -24.38 11.44 22.27
N THR A 287 -23.45 10.78 21.58
CA THR A 287 -23.80 10.12 20.30
C THR A 287 -23.43 8.66 20.26
N ASN A 288 -24.42 7.83 19.90
CA ASN A 288 -24.32 6.44 19.48
C ASN A 288 -22.91 5.83 19.55
N ASN A 289 -22.61 5.17 20.66
CA ASN A 289 -21.43 4.31 20.81
C ASN A 289 -21.31 3.24 19.70
N VAL A 290 -22.41 2.97 18.97
CA VAL A 290 -22.46 2.12 17.77
C VAL A 290 -21.49 2.61 16.70
N ASP A 291 -21.50 3.92 16.40
CA ASP A 291 -20.72 4.46 15.30
C ASP A 291 -19.22 4.26 15.59
N TYR A 292 -18.80 4.51 16.83
CA TYR A 292 -17.40 4.34 17.24
C TYR A 292 -16.93 2.88 17.18
N VAL A 293 -17.77 1.92 17.58
CA VAL A 293 -17.48 0.49 17.38
C VAL A 293 -17.30 0.17 15.90
N ILE A 294 -18.18 0.69 15.03
CA ILE A 294 -18.08 0.53 13.58
C ILE A 294 -16.75 1.13 13.06
N PHE A 295 -16.36 2.31 13.55
CA PHE A 295 -15.08 2.95 13.21
C PHE A 295 -13.88 2.07 13.58
N CYS A 296 -13.79 1.66 14.85
CA CYS A 296 -12.70 0.83 15.36
C CYS A 296 -12.61 -0.49 14.60
N ASN A 297 -13.75 -1.13 14.30
CA ASN A 297 -13.79 -2.36 13.54
C ASN A 297 -13.32 -2.17 12.09
N ARG A 298 -13.75 -1.11 11.41
CA ARG A 298 -13.36 -0.86 10.02
C ARG A 298 -11.89 -0.48 9.88
N ILE A 299 -11.41 0.41 10.73
CA ILE A 299 -9.99 0.82 10.69
C ILE A 299 -9.10 -0.31 11.17
N GLY A 300 -9.51 -1.08 12.18
CA GLY A 300 -8.80 -2.27 12.62
C GLY A 300 -8.64 -3.29 11.49
N MET A 301 -9.70 -3.55 10.71
CA MET A 301 -9.64 -4.42 9.54
C MET A 301 -8.63 -3.92 8.50
N ILE A 302 -8.67 -2.63 8.14
CA ILE A 302 -7.74 -2.04 7.15
C ILE A 302 -6.30 -2.10 7.65
N LEU A 303 -6.06 -1.82 8.93
CA LEU A 303 -4.72 -1.96 9.53
C LEU A 303 -4.25 -3.41 9.49
N SER A 304 -5.14 -4.38 9.73
CA SER A 304 -4.79 -5.80 9.62
C SER A 304 -4.48 -6.23 8.20
N GLU A 305 -5.22 -5.74 7.19
CA GLU A 305 -4.94 -5.97 5.76
C GLU A 305 -3.57 -5.41 5.36
N ASN A 306 -3.13 -4.32 6.01
CA ASN A 306 -1.79 -3.75 5.85
C ASN A 306 -0.70 -4.44 6.69
N GLY A 307 -1.01 -5.54 7.39
CA GLY A 307 -0.06 -6.30 8.22
C GLY A 307 0.18 -5.71 9.62
N GLU A 308 -0.52 -4.65 10.01
CA GLU A 308 -0.35 -3.95 11.28
C GLU A 308 -1.21 -4.55 12.40
N HIS A 309 -1.00 -5.84 12.65
CA HIS A 309 -1.87 -6.62 13.52
C HIS A 309 -1.94 -6.11 14.98
N GLU A 310 -0.88 -5.50 15.53
CA GLU A 310 -0.91 -4.95 16.90
C GLU A 310 -1.85 -3.74 17.01
N ALA A 311 -1.78 -2.83 16.03
CA ALA A 311 -2.63 -1.64 16.01
C ALA A 311 -4.10 -2.02 15.76
N ALA A 312 -4.34 -2.98 14.86
CA ALA A 312 -5.65 -3.57 14.64
C ALA A 312 -6.21 -4.18 15.94
N MET A 313 -5.42 -5.00 16.65
CA MET A 313 -5.82 -5.61 17.92
C MET A 313 -6.19 -4.57 18.98
N LYS A 314 -5.44 -3.47 19.09
CA LYS A 314 -5.77 -2.39 20.03
C LYS A 314 -7.14 -1.77 19.72
N LEU A 315 -7.40 -1.46 18.45
CA LEU A 315 -8.69 -0.88 18.05
C LEU A 315 -9.85 -1.86 18.29
N HIS A 316 -9.70 -3.14 17.96
CA HIS A 316 -10.75 -4.13 18.22
C HIS A 316 -10.99 -4.38 19.70
N LYS A 317 -9.95 -4.30 20.55
CA LYS A 317 -10.13 -4.37 22.01
C LYS A 317 -10.92 -3.17 22.54
N CYS A 318 -10.60 -1.95 22.10
CA CYS A 318 -11.39 -0.76 22.44
C CYS A 318 -12.85 -0.90 21.98
N ALA A 319 -13.08 -1.44 20.77
CA ALA A 319 -14.43 -1.72 20.28
C ALA A 319 -15.17 -2.72 21.18
N LEU A 320 -14.49 -3.78 21.62
CA LEU A 320 -15.07 -4.82 22.46
C LEU A 320 -15.46 -4.29 23.85
N GLU A 321 -14.58 -3.50 24.50
CA GLU A 321 -14.87 -2.87 25.80
C GLU A 321 -16.14 -2.00 25.75
N ILE A 322 -16.36 -1.31 24.62
CA ILE A 322 -17.55 -0.48 24.40
C ILE A 322 -18.77 -1.35 24.08
N CYS A 323 -18.59 -2.43 23.31
CA CYS A 323 -19.66 -3.39 23.06
C CYS A 323 -20.19 -3.99 24.36
N ASP A 324 -19.29 -4.42 25.26
CA ASP A 324 -19.64 -5.04 26.54
C ASP A 324 -20.39 -4.06 27.46
N THR A 325 -20.00 -2.78 27.47
CA THR A 325 -20.62 -1.75 28.33
C THR A 325 -21.94 -1.21 27.79
N VAL A 326 -22.12 -1.15 26.46
CA VAL A 326 -23.25 -0.45 25.83
C VAL A 326 -24.31 -1.40 25.31
N PHE A 327 -23.90 -2.45 24.60
CA PHE A 327 -24.84 -3.38 23.95
C PHE A 327 -25.03 -4.67 24.75
N GLY A 328 -24.07 -4.98 25.64
CA GLY A 328 -23.98 -6.25 26.35
C GLY A 328 -23.36 -7.36 25.50
N GLU A 329 -23.08 -8.50 26.14
CA GLU A 329 -22.36 -9.63 25.52
C GLU A 329 -23.09 -10.25 24.31
N GLN A 330 -24.41 -10.08 24.21
CA GLN A 330 -25.26 -10.72 23.19
C GLN A 330 -25.76 -9.71 22.15
N HIS A 331 -24.83 -9.06 21.46
CA HIS A 331 -25.14 -8.10 20.40
C HIS A 331 -24.39 -8.40 19.09
N GLU A 332 -25.00 -8.01 17.97
CA GLU A 332 -24.48 -8.25 16.62
C GLU A 332 -23.09 -7.62 16.40
N GLU A 333 -22.87 -6.41 16.90
CA GLU A 333 -21.57 -5.73 16.81
C GLU A 333 -20.50 -6.37 17.71
N THR A 334 -20.90 -6.97 18.83
CA THR A 334 -19.99 -7.76 19.70
C THR A 334 -19.48 -8.98 18.92
N ALA A 335 -20.39 -9.69 18.24
CA ALA A 335 -20.00 -10.82 17.39
C ALA A 335 -19.14 -10.40 16.19
N ALA A 336 -19.45 -9.27 15.55
CA ALA A 336 -18.63 -8.73 14.47
C ALA A 336 -17.20 -8.40 14.95
N THR A 337 -17.08 -7.83 16.15
CA THR A 337 -15.78 -7.52 16.77
C THR A 337 -15.00 -8.80 17.06
N TYR A 338 -15.64 -9.85 17.60
CA TYR A 338 -14.99 -11.15 17.81
C TYR A 338 -14.54 -11.81 16.51
N ASN A 339 -15.35 -11.75 15.44
CA ASN A 339 -14.95 -12.21 14.11
C ASN A 339 -13.70 -11.45 13.61
N ASN A 340 -13.67 -10.12 13.75
CA ASN A 340 -12.51 -9.33 13.32
C ASN A 340 -11.25 -9.66 14.14
N ILE A 341 -11.38 -9.80 15.47
CA ILE A 341 -10.26 -10.26 16.32
C ILE A 341 -9.78 -11.64 15.86
N GLY A 342 -10.69 -12.56 15.54
CA GLY A 342 -10.35 -13.87 14.99
C GLY A 342 -9.53 -13.78 13.69
N LEU A 343 -9.88 -12.85 12.80
CA LEU A 343 -9.12 -12.62 11.55
C LEU A 343 -7.71 -12.11 11.84
N VAL A 344 -7.56 -11.18 12.79
CA VAL A 344 -6.24 -10.65 13.17
C VAL A 344 -5.38 -11.72 13.85
N LEU A 345 -5.96 -12.57 14.70
CA LEU A 345 -5.26 -13.69 15.33
C LEU A 345 -4.84 -14.75 14.30
N LEU A 346 -5.69 -15.03 13.32
CA LEU A 346 -5.37 -15.93 12.21
C LEU A 346 -4.16 -15.41 11.41
N ALA A 347 -4.16 -14.12 11.06
CA ALA A 347 -3.05 -13.50 10.35
C ALA A 347 -1.72 -13.52 11.14
N ARG A 348 -1.80 -13.62 12.48
CA ARG A 348 -0.63 -13.79 13.36
C ARG A 348 -0.18 -15.25 13.51
N GLY A 349 -0.92 -16.21 12.95
CA GLY A 349 -0.69 -17.63 13.15
C GLY A 349 -1.20 -18.18 14.49
N ASP A 350 -1.97 -17.41 15.27
CA ASP A 350 -2.64 -17.90 16.48
C ASP A 350 -3.97 -18.58 16.10
N TYR A 351 -3.85 -19.80 15.58
CA TYR A 351 -5.00 -20.58 15.12
C TYR A 351 -5.97 -20.93 16.26
N GLU A 352 -5.47 -21.24 17.45
CA GLU A 352 -6.31 -21.60 18.60
C GLU A 352 -7.08 -20.39 19.13
N GLY A 353 -6.42 -19.24 19.26
CA GLY A 353 -7.04 -17.98 19.64
C GLY A 353 -8.10 -17.54 18.62
N ALA A 354 -7.79 -17.63 17.33
CA ALA A 354 -8.73 -17.34 16.25
C ALA A 354 -9.98 -18.23 16.34
N LEU A 355 -9.78 -19.54 16.50
CA LEU A 355 -10.87 -20.51 16.63
C LEU A 355 -11.75 -20.24 17.86
N SER A 356 -11.17 -19.85 19.00
CA SER A 356 -11.91 -19.46 20.19
C SER A 356 -12.81 -18.26 19.91
N LYS A 357 -12.26 -17.21 19.31
CA LYS A 357 -12.98 -15.96 19.03
C LYS A 357 -14.07 -16.15 17.99
N TYR A 358 -13.85 -16.97 16.97
CA TYR A 358 -14.91 -17.32 16.03
C TYR A 358 -16.03 -18.16 16.66
N LYS A 359 -15.74 -19.04 17.62
CA LYS A 359 -16.78 -19.79 18.34
C LYS A 359 -17.62 -18.88 19.24
N GLU A 360 -16.98 -17.92 19.91
CA GLU A 360 -17.68 -16.87 20.68
C GLU A 360 -18.61 -16.06 19.76
N ALA A 361 -18.08 -15.55 18.64
CA ALA A 361 -18.88 -14.85 17.62
C ALA A 361 -20.06 -15.69 17.11
N LEU A 362 -19.81 -16.96 16.75
CA LEU A 362 -20.83 -17.88 16.25
C LEU A 362 -21.95 -18.08 17.26
N SER A 363 -21.61 -18.23 18.55
CA SER A 363 -22.60 -18.43 19.61
C SER A 363 -23.55 -17.24 19.73
N ILE A 364 -23.01 -16.01 19.66
CA ILE A 364 -23.78 -14.77 19.71
C ILE A 364 -24.62 -14.62 18.44
N GLU A 365 -24.06 -14.81 17.25
CA GLU A 365 -24.80 -14.66 15.98
C GLU A 365 -25.95 -15.66 15.87
N VAL A 366 -25.76 -16.92 16.26
CA VAL A 366 -26.82 -17.92 16.24
C VAL A 366 -27.93 -17.56 17.24
N PHE A 367 -27.57 -17.01 18.39
CA PHE A 367 -28.54 -16.58 19.41
C PHE A 367 -29.33 -15.34 18.96
N VAL A 368 -28.67 -14.32 18.44
CA VAL A 368 -29.27 -13.01 18.10
C VAL A 368 -29.96 -13.03 16.73
N LEU A 369 -29.31 -13.59 15.71
CA LEU A 369 -29.73 -13.49 14.30
C LEU A 369 -30.40 -14.78 13.80
N GLY A 370 -30.22 -15.88 14.53
CA GLY A 370 -30.70 -17.20 14.15
C GLY A 370 -29.73 -17.95 13.23
N LYS A 371 -29.84 -19.28 13.27
CA LYS A 371 -28.93 -20.23 12.60
C LYS A 371 -28.87 -20.11 11.06
N ASP A 372 -29.85 -19.46 10.43
CA ASP A 372 -30.00 -19.35 8.97
C ASP A 372 -29.56 -17.97 8.44
N HIS A 373 -29.03 -17.11 9.32
CA HIS A 373 -28.57 -15.78 8.95
C HIS A 373 -27.25 -15.83 8.17
N PRO A 374 -27.06 -15.00 7.12
CA PRO A 374 -25.84 -14.99 6.31
C PRO A 374 -24.53 -14.67 7.06
N LYS A 375 -24.60 -13.98 8.22
CA LYS A 375 -23.41 -13.74 9.07
C LYS A 375 -22.90 -15.04 9.71
N VAL A 376 -23.82 -15.90 10.16
CA VAL A 376 -23.49 -17.23 10.71
C VAL A 376 -22.73 -18.09 9.69
N ALA A 377 -23.12 -18.03 8.40
CA ALA A 377 -22.37 -18.72 7.35
C ALA A 377 -20.94 -18.18 7.16
N ASN A 378 -20.73 -16.86 7.30
CA ASN A 378 -19.40 -16.28 7.22
C ASN A 378 -18.53 -16.79 8.37
N THR A 379 -19.06 -16.85 9.60
CA THR A 379 -18.29 -17.40 10.73
C THR A 379 -18.02 -18.89 10.58
N TYR A 380 -18.94 -19.68 10.02
CA TYR A 380 -18.63 -21.07 9.64
C TYR A 380 -17.49 -21.16 8.61
N ASN A 381 -17.47 -20.28 7.61
CA ASN A 381 -16.37 -20.23 6.65
C ASN A 381 -15.05 -19.85 7.31
N ASN A 382 -15.04 -18.86 8.21
CA ASN A 382 -13.84 -18.46 8.93
C ASN A 382 -13.30 -19.62 9.80
N ILE A 383 -14.16 -20.29 10.56
CA ILE A 383 -13.78 -21.48 11.34
C ILE A 383 -13.23 -22.58 10.43
N GLY A 384 -13.88 -22.81 9.27
CA GLY A 384 -13.43 -23.80 8.29
C GLY A 384 -12.03 -23.51 7.78
N SER A 385 -11.72 -22.24 7.48
CA SER A 385 -10.40 -21.80 7.04
C SER A 385 -9.33 -22.06 8.10
N VAL A 386 -9.58 -21.70 9.36
CA VAL A 386 -8.64 -21.98 10.46
C VAL A 386 -8.39 -23.48 10.62
N LEU A 387 -9.46 -24.29 10.52
CA LEU A 387 -9.31 -25.74 10.62
C LEU A 387 -8.51 -26.34 9.45
N GLN A 388 -8.63 -25.76 8.25
CA GLN A 388 -7.82 -26.15 7.09
C GLN A 388 -6.34 -25.80 7.33
N ASP A 389 -6.04 -24.59 7.79
CA ASP A 389 -4.67 -24.15 8.10
C ASP A 389 -4.02 -25.01 9.21
N MET A 390 -4.82 -25.54 10.13
CA MET A 390 -4.38 -26.50 11.16
C MET A 390 -4.25 -27.95 10.63
N GLY A 391 -4.53 -28.22 9.36
CA GLY A 391 -4.52 -29.56 8.76
C GLY A 391 -5.73 -30.44 9.11
N ASN A 392 -6.76 -29.89 9.79
CA ASN A 392 -8.01 -30.60 10.09
C ASN A 392 -9.02 -30.48 8.96
N TYR A 393 -8.70 -31.09 7.81
CA TYR A 393 -9.52 -31.05 6.60
C TYR A 393 -10.95 -31.58 6.79
N LYS A 394 -11.13 -32.61 7.64
CA LYS A 394 -12.47 -33.15 7.96
C LYS A 394 -13.32 -32.13 8.72
N GLY A 395 -12.72 -31.45 9.69
CA GLY A 395 -13.37 -30.37 10.44
C GLY A 395 -13.71 -29.18 9.53
N ALA A 396 -12.76 -28.78 8.67
CA ALA A 396 -12.94 -27.73 7.68
C ALA A 396 -14.13 -28.00 6.75
N LEU A 397 -14.17 -29.18 6.11
CA LEU A 397 -15.29 -29.62 5.26
C LEU A 397 -16.62 -29.62 6.02
N SER A 398 -16.64 -30.03 7.29
CA SER A 398 -17.86 -30.00 8.09
C SER A 398 -18.38 -28.58 8.28
N MET A 399 -17.51 -27.59 8.50
CA MET A 399 -17.92 -26.20 8.71
C MET A 399 -18.32 -25.54 7.39
N PHE A 400 -17.58 -25.75 6.31
CA PHE A 400 -17.97 -25.25 4.99
C PHE A 400 -19.30 -25.84 4.50
N ARG A 401 -19.60 -27.10 4.79
CA ARG A 401 -20.92 -27.70 4.52
C ARG A 401 -22.04 -27.05 5.32
N LYS A 402 -21.79 -26.67 6.58
CA LYS A 402 -22.77 -25.91 7.39
C LYS A 402 -23.00 -24.50 6.81
N ALA A 403 -21.94 -23.82 6.40
CA ALA A 403 -22.05 -22.52 5.73
C ALA A 403 -22.87 -22.63 4.44
N LEU A 404 -22.60 -23.65 3.62
CA LEU A 404 -23.32 -23.91 2.38
C LEU A 404 -24.81 -24.17 2.62
N LEU A 405 -25.15 -25.00 3.61
CA LEU A 405 -26.54 -25.30 3.95
C LEU A 405 -27.29 -24.05 4.45
N ASN A 406 -26.67 -23.26 5.32
CA ASN A 406 -27.23 -21.98 5.77
C ASN A 406 -27.54 -21.07 4.57
N GLN A 407 -26.56 -20.84 3.70
CA GLN A 407 -26.70 -19.96 2.54
C GLN A 407 -27.75 -20.46 1.53
N GLN A 408 -27.90 -21.78 1.37
CA GLN A 408 -28.92 -22.38 0.51
C GLN A 408 -30.34 -22.28 1.09
N GLN A 409 -30.47 -22.21 2.42
CA GLN A 409 -31.76 -22.12 3.12
C GLN A 409 -32.28 -20.68 3.26
N SER A 410 -31.41 -19.67 3.17
CA SER A 410 -31.80 -18.25 3.29
C SER A 410 -32.69 -17.70 2.16
N GLY A 411 -33.16 -18.53 1.22
CA GLY A 411 -34.12 -18.14 0.16
C GLY A 411 -33.57 -17.18 -0.91
N LEU A 412 -32.29 -16.82 -0.84
CA LEU A 412 -31.60 -16.03 -1.86
C LEU A 412 -31.44 -16.85 -3.15
N ASP A 413 -31.60 -16.22 -4.31
CA ASP A 413 -31.38 -16.87 -5.60
C ASP A 413 -29.96 -17.48 -5.62
N ARG A 414 -29.89 -18.81 -5.84
CA ARG A 414 -28.67 -19.62 -5.74
C ARG A 414 -27.56 -19.10 -6.66
N ASN A 415 -27.94 -18.41 -7.73
CA ASN A 415 -27.01 -17.89 -8.73
C ASN A 415 -26.59 -16.43 -8.50
N GLN A 416 -27.10 -15.76 -7.46
CA GLN A 416 -26.89 -14.33 -7.24
C GLN A 416 -26.15 -13.99 -5.93
N CYS A 417 -25.66 -14.97 -5.18
CA CYS A 417 -24.99 -14.73 -3.91
C CYS A 417 -23.46 -14.91 -4.02
N PRO A 418 -22.64 -13.83 -4.01
CA PRO A 418 -21.18 -13.93 -3.97
C PRO A 418 -20.64 -14.81 -2.85
N ARG A 419 -21.35 -14.89 -1.71
CA ARG A 419 -20.92 -15.68 -0.55
C ARG A 419 -20.94 -17.19 -0.82
N LEU A 420 -21.83 -17.66 -1.70
CA LEU A 420 -21.87 -19.07 -2.12
C LEU A 420 -20.63 -19.43 -2.95
N ALA A 421 -20.17 -18.52 -3.82
CA ALA A 421 -18.96 -18.73 -4.60
C ALA A 421 -17.74 -18.91 -3.68
N THR A 422 -17.59 -18.07 -2.65
CA THR A 422 -16.52 -18.21 -1.64
C THR A 422 -16.60 -19.56 -0.92
N THR A 423 -17.77 -19.98 -0.47
CA THR A 423 -17.93 -21.28 0.20
C THR A 423 -17.56 -22.45 -0.72
N TYR A 424 -17.94 -22.40 -2.01
CA TYR A 424 -17.54 -23.43 -2.97
C TYR A 424 -16.04 -23.44 -3.21
N SER A 425 -15.40 -22.28 -3.37
CA SER A 425 -13.95 -22.20 -3.52
C SER A 425 -13.22 -22.76 -2.30
N ASN A 426 -13.68 -22.47 -1.08
CA ASN A 426 -13.09 -23.01 0.13
C ASN A 426 -13.23 -24.54 0.22
N ILE A 427 -14.38 -25.09 -0.17
CA ILE A 427 -14.55 -26.55 -0.27
C ILE A 427 -13.60 -27.13 -1.34
N GLY A 428 -13.47 -26.46 -2.49
CA GLY A 428 -12.56 -26.86 -3.56
C GLY A 428 -11.12 -26.94 -3.07
N SER A 429 -10.66 -25.93 -2.33
CA SER A 429 -9.31 -25.88 -1.76
C SER A 429 -9.05 -27.01 -0.77
N VAL A 430 -10.00 -27.34 0.11
CA VAL A 430 -9.82 -28.51 1.01
C VAL A 430 -9.80 -29.84 0.23
N LEU A 431 -10.56 -29.95 -0.87
CA LEU A 431 -10.53 -31.16 -1.70
C LEU A 431 -9.19 -31.30 -2.43
N GLU A 432 -8.61 -30.19 -2.87
CA GLU A 432 -7.27 -30.12 -3.46
C GLU A 432 -6.20 -30.56 -2.45
N ASP A 433 -6.24 -30.05 -1.21
CA ASP A 433 -5.34 -30.48 -0.12
C ASP A 433 -5.46 -31.99 0.18
N LEU A 434 -6.62 -32.59 -0.08
CA LEU A 434 -6.88 -34.02 0.07
C LEU A 434 -6.53 -34.85 -1.19
N GLY A 435 -6.10 -34.20 -2.27
CA GLY A 435 -5.80 -34.83 -3.56
C GLY A 435 -7.01 -35.20 -4.41
N ASP A 436 -8.23 -34.76 -4.06
CA ASP A 436 -9.44 -34.95 -4.87
C ASP A 436 -9.60 -33.79 -5.86
N TYR A 437 -8.70 -33.75 -6.86
CA TYR A 437 -8.68 -32.69 -7.88
C TYR A 437 -9.96 -32.64 -8.72
N ALA A 438 -10.59 -33.79 -9.01
CA ALA A 438 -11.85 -33.83 -9.74
C ALA A 438 -13.01 -33.20 -8.93
N GLY A 439 -13.07 -33.51 -7.63
CA GLY A 439 -13.99 -32.86 -6.70
C GLY A 439 -13.73 -31.37 -6.57
N ALA A 440 -12.47 -30.96 -6.46
CA ALA A 440 -12.06 -29.56 -6.40
C ALA A 440 -12.48 -28.79 -7.66
N LEU A 441 -12.17 -29.31 -8.84
CA LEU A 441 -12.55 -28.74 -10.14
C LEU A 441 -14.07 -28.56 -10.26
N SER A 442 -14.85 -29.54 -9.80
CA SER A 442 -16.32 -29.43 -9.77
C SER A 442 -16.77 -28.24 -8.92
N LYS A 443 -16.18 -28.05 -7.73
CA LYS A 443 -16.51 -26.95 -6.82
C LYS A 443 -16.07 -25.59 -7.35
N TYR A 444 -14.87 -25.50 -7.92
CA TYR A 444 -14.40 -24.26 -8.53
C TYR A 444 -15.23 -23.86 -9.75
N ASN A 445 -15.71 -24.80 -10.57
CA ASN A 445 -16.66 -24.50 -11.65
C ASN A 445 -18.02 -24.00 -11.13
N GLN A 446 -18.51 -24.52 -10.01
CA GLN A 446 -19.71 -23.99 -9.34
C GLN A 446 -19.48 -22.56 -8.84
N ALA A 447 -18.32 -22.28 -8.24
CA ALA A 447 -17.95 -20.92 -7.83
C ALA A 447 -17.85 -19.96 -9.03
N LEU A 448 -17.22 -20.40 -10.12
CA LEU A 448 -17.06 -19.63 -11.36
C LEU A 448 -18.42 -19.24 -11.94
N ALA A 449 -19.36 -20.19 -12.05
CA ALA A 449 -20.69 -19.92 -12.61
C ALA A 449 -21.42 -18.81 -11.83
N ILE A 450 -21.35 -18.82 -10.50
CA ILE A 450 -21.94 -17.79 -9.65
C ILE A 450 -21.20 -16.46 -9.83
N GLN A 451 -19.87 -16.49 -9.86
CA GLN A 451 -19.07 -15.28 -9.97
C GLN A 451 -19.29 -14.57 -11.31
N VAL A 452 -19.38 -15.32 -12.41
CA VAL A 452 -19.72 -14.79 -13.74
C VAL A 452 -21.14 -14.21 -13.74
N ALA A 453 -22.11 -14.88 -13.12
CA ALA A 453 -23.48 -14.39 -13.04
C ALA A 453 -23.61 -13.07 -12.25
N VAL A 454 -22.83 -12.89 -11.18
CA VAL A 454 -22.93 -11.72 -10.30
C VAL A 454 -22.02 -10.56 -10.72
N LEU A 455 -20.76 -10.84 -11.05
CA LEU A 455 -19.74 -9.81 -11.32
C LEU A 455 -19.44 -9.64 -12.81
N GLY A 456 -19.95 -10.54 -13.65
CA GLY A 456 -19.61 -10.61 -15.07
C GLY A 456 -18.31 -11.37 -15.34
N THR A 457 -18.03 -11.55 -16.63
CA THR A 457 -16.82 -12.24 -17.11
C THR A 457 -15.55 -11.42 -16.88
N ASN A 458 -15.65 -10.09 -16.94
CA ASN A 458 -14.49 -9.19 -16.92
C ASN A 458 -14.25 -8.58 -15.53
N HIS A 459 -14.18 -9.41 -14.50
CA HIS A 459 -13.94 -8.98 -13.12
C HIS A 459 -12.69 -9.67 -12.53
N PRO A 460 -11.82 -8.98 -11.76
CA PRO A 460 -10.59 -9.57 -11.21
C PRO A 460 -10.81 -10.82 -10.35
N LYS A 461 -11.92 -10.85 -9.58
CA LYS A 461 -12.31 -12.05 -8.82
C LYS A 461 -12.67 -13.23 -9.73
N THR A 462 -13.31 -13.00 -10.88
CA THR A 462 -13.58 -14.05 -11.89
C THR A 462 -12.26 -14.58 -12.46
N ALA A 463 -11.32 -13.69 -12.79
CA ALA A 463 -9.98 -14.08 -13.25
C ALA A 463 -9.23 -14.94 -12.21
N SER A 464 -9.44 -14.67 -10.92
CA SER A 464 -8.81 -15.45 -9.84
C SER A 464 -9.33 -16.90 -9.80
N ILE A 465 -10.63 -17.12 -10.03
CA ILE A 465 -11.19 -18.47 -10.14
C ILE A 465 -10.69 -19.19 -11.41
N TYR A 466 -10.60 -18.49 -12.55
CA TYR A 466 -9.99 -19.06 -13.76
C TYR A 466 -8.56 -19.53 -13.49
N ASN A 467 -7.78 -18.73 -12.77
CA ASN A 467 -6.41 -19.09 -12.42
C ASN A 467 -6.36 -20.33 -11.51
N ILE A 468 -7.22 -20.42 -10.49
CA ILE A 468 -7.32 -21.59 -9.61
C ILE A 468 -7.71 -22.84 -10.40
N ILE A 469 -8.69 -22.73 -11.31
CA ILE A 469 -9.08 -23.84 -12.18
C ILE A 469 -7.90 -24.28 -13.07
N GLY A 470 -7.12 -23.33 -13.60
CA GLY A 470 -5.93 -23.63 -14.38
C GLY A 470 -4.92 -24.47 -13.59
N SER A 471 -4.59 -24.05 -12.38
CA SER A 471 -3.66 -24.79 -11.51
C SER A 471 -4.15 -26.20 -11.17
N VAL A 472 -5.45 -26.38 -10.92
CA VAL A 472 -6.02 -27.72 -10.69
C VAL A 472 -5.94 -28.60 -11.95
N LEU A 473 -6.12 -28.02 -13.14
CA LEU A 473 -5.98 -28.75 -14.40
C LEU A 473 -4.53 -29.16 -14.66
N ASP A 474 -3.55 -28.31 -14.33
CA ASP A 474 -2.12 -28.65 -14.40
C ASP A 474 -1.80 -29.85 -13.49
N GLU A 475 -2.27 -29.85 -12.24
CA GLU A 475 -2.10 -30.97 -11.29
C GLU A 475 -2.78 -32.27 -11.78
N MET A 476 -3.83 -32.15 -12.59
CA MET A 476 -4.49 -33.29 -13.25
C MET A 476 -3.80 -33.74 -14.54
N GLY A 477 -2.79 -32.99 -15.02
CA GLY A 477 -2.11 -33.22 -16.29
C GLY A 477 -2.87 -32.75 -17.54
N ASP A 478 -3.94 -31.97 -17.39
CA ASP A 478 -4.66 -31.31 -18.50
C ASP A 478 -4.05 -29.94 -18.81
N TYR A 479 -2.83 -29.96 -19.32
CA TYR A 479 -2.04 -28.74 -19.60
C TYR A 479 -2.68 -27.85 -20.66
N GLU A 480 -3.38 -28.41 -21.65
CA GLU A 480 -4.11 -27.62 -22.66
C GLU A 480 -5.29 -26.88 -22.02
N GLY A 481 -6.05 -27.55 -21.15
CA GLY A 481 -7.12 -26.95 -20.38
C GLY A 481 -6.61 -25.86 -19.43
N ALA A 482 -5.49 -26.12 -18.75
CA ALA A 482 -4.85 -25.15 -17.86
C ALA A 482 -4.38 -23.90 -18.60
N LEU A 483 -3.70 -24.09 -19.73
CA LEU A 483 -3.25 -23.00 -20.60
C LEU A 483 -4.43 -22.09 -21.02
N ALA A 484 -5.54 -22.69 -21.43
CA ALA A 484 -6.74 -21.93 -21.81
C ALA A 484 -7.26 -21.08 -20.65
N ARG A 485 -7.31 -21.63 -19.43
CA ARG A 485 -7.82 -20.94 -18.24
C ARG A 485 -6.88 -19.85 -17.73
N HIS A 486 -5.57 -20.10 -17.73
CA HIS A 486 -4.58 -19.08 -17.40
C HIS A 486 -4.58 -17.93 -18.41
N LYS A 487 -4.79 -18.22 -19.71
CA LYS A 487 -4.95 -17.20 -20.75
C LYS A 487 -6.17 -16.30 -20.52
N GLU A 488 -7.30 -16.88 -20.18
CA GLU A 488 -8.52 -16.13 -19.83
C GLU A 488 -8.29 -15.23 -18.62
N ALA A 489 -7.67 -15.76 -17.55
CA ALA A 489 -7.33 -14.99 -16.36
C ALA A 489 -6.39 -13.81 -16.67
N LEU A 490 -5.34 -14.06 -17.46
CA LEU A 490 -4.37 -13.04 -17.88
C LEU A 490 -5.04 -11.94 -18.71
N ALA A 491 -5.89 -12.30 -19.66
CA ALA A 491 -6.60 -11.34 -20.50
C ALA A 491 -7.49 -10.40 -19.67
N ILE A 492 -8.23 -10.94 -18.69
CA ILE A 492 -9.08 -10.15 -17.81
C ILE A 492 -8.24 -9.20 -16.93
N ARG A 493 -7.17 -9.71 -16.30
CA ARG A 493 -6.33 -8.89 -15.40
C ARG A 493 -5.57 -7.80 -16.18
N LEU A 494 -5.11 -8.09 -17.39
CA LEU A 494 -4.54 -7.07 -18.28
C LEU A 494 -5.55 -5.97 -18.63
N GLN A 495 -6.80 -6.35 -18.92
CA GLN A 495 -7.85 -5.40 -19.26
C GLN A 495 -8.25 -4.52 -18.08
N VAL A 496 -8.38 -5.09 -16.88
CA VAL A 496 -8.94 -4.40 -15.71
C VAL A 496 -7.87 -3.73 -14.84
N LEU A 497 -6.76 -4.41 -14.58
CA LEU A 497 -5.70 -3.98 -13.66
C LEU A 497 -4.50 -3.36 -14.38
N GLY A 498 -4.36 -3.65 -15.69
CA GLY A 498 -3.27 -3.16 -16.52
C GLY A 498 -1.96 -3.92 -16.34
N THR A 499 -0.91 -3.41 -16.99
CA THR A 499 0.39 -4.07 -17.13
C THR A 499 1.35 -3.82 -15.96
N LYS A 500 0.89 -3.24 -14.86
CA LYS A 500 1.74 -2.88 -13.71
C LYS A 500 1.27 -3.46 -12.38
N HIS A 501 0.20 -4.25 -12.40
CA HIS A 501 -0.39 -4.81 -11.19
C HIS A 501 0.25 -6.16 -10.83
N PRO A 502 0.55 -6.44 -9.54
CA PRO A 502 1.06 -7.73 -9.08
C PRO A 502 0.24 -8.94 -9.57
N ASP A 503 -1.08 -8.91 -9.44
CA ASP A 503 -1.96 -10.00 -9.93
C ASP A 503 -1.79 -10.28 -11.44
N THR A 504 -1.44 -9.27 -12.24
CA THR A 504 -1.13 -9.47 -13.66
C THR A 504 0.19 -10.22 -13.82
N ALA A 505 1.20 -9.93 -12.99
CA ALA A 505 2.46 -10.67 -12.95
C ALA A 505 2.24 -12.14 -12.55
N ASP A 506 1.35 -12.41 -11.59
CA ASP A 506 1.00 -13.78 -11.19
C ASP A 506 0.33 -14.55 -12.33
N SER A 507 -0.55 -13.91 -13.09
CA SER A 507 -1.13 -14.53 -14.28
C SER A 507 -0.11 -14.81 -15.38
N TYR A 508 0.87 -13.91 -15.57
CA TYR A 508 1.98 -14.19 -16.49
C TYR A 508 2.81 -15.39 -16.01
N ASN A 509 3.10 -15.49 -14.71
CA ASN A 509 3.82 -16.65 -14.17
C ASN A 509 3.08 -17.96 -14.40
N ASN A 510 1.78 -18.02 -14.08
CA ASN A 510 1.02 -19.26 -14.23
C ASN A 510 0.80 -19.64 -15.70
N TYR A 511 0.58 -18.64 -16.57
CA TYR A 511 0.51 -18.88 -18.00
C TYR A 511 1.87 -19.35 -18.56
N GLY A 512 2.98 -18.81 -18.05
CA GLY A 512 4.33 -19.27 -18.39
C GLY A 512 4.60 -20.71 -17.95
N LEU A 513 4.15 -21.10 -16.74
CA LEU A 513 4.23 -22.49 -16.26
C LEU A 513 3.49 -23.44 -17.19
N ALA A 514 2.24 -23.14 -17.53
CA ALA A 514 1.46 -23.96 -18.46
C ALA A 514 2.12 -24.06 -19.86
N LEU A 515 2.74 -22.98 -20.35
CA LEU A 515 3.50 -23.02 -21.61
C LEU A 515 4.74 -23.92 -21.52
N GLN A 516 5.45 -23.89 -20.38
CA GLN A 516 6.62 -24.74 -20.15
C GLN A 516 6.24 -26.23 -20.14
N GLU A 517 5.14 -26.60 -19.48
CA GLU A 517 4.65 -27.99 -19.43
C GLU A 517 4.26 -28.56 -20.81
N ILE A 518 3.75 -27.73 -21.72
CA ILE A 518 3.47 -28.15 -23.10
C ILE A 518 4.68 -28.06 -24.05
N GLY A 519 5.84 -27.62 -23.54
CA GLY A 519 7.10 -27.53 -24.28
C GLY A 519 7.31 -26.23 -25.08
N ASP A 520 6.48 -25.19 -24.90
CA ASP A 520 6.70 -23.86 -25.48
C ASP A 520 7.60 -23.01 -24.56
N TYR A 521 8.89 -23.36 -24.55
CA TYR A 521 9.88 -22.71 -23.68
C TYR A 521 10.14 -21.24 -24.03
N GLU A 522 10.11 -20.88 -25.32
CA GLU A 522 10.26 -19.49 -25.74
C GLU A 522 9.08 -18.63 -25.28
N GLY A 523 7.85 -19.16 -25.40
CA GLY A 523 6.65 -18.54 -24.86
C GLY A 523 6.72 -18.38 -23.35
N ALA A 524 7.09 -19.43 -22.63
CA ALA A 524 7.23 -19.41 -21.17
C ALA A 524 8.25 -18.36 -20.70
N LEU A 525 9.43 -18.32 -21.32
CA LEU A 525 10.47 -17.32 -21.02
C LEU A 525 9.95 -15.88 -21.22
N SER A 526 9.24 -15.62 -22.31
CA SER A 526 8.62 -14.33 -22.58
C SER A 526 7.64 -13.91 -21.46
N MET A 527 6.81 -14.85 -20.99
CA MET A 527 5.86 -14.59 -19.91
C MET A 527 6.56 -14.34 -18.58
N TYR A 528 7.58 -15.11 -18.22
CA TYR A 528 8.33 -14.87 -16.99
C TYR A 528 9.10 -13.55 -17.00
N LEU A 529 9.64 -13.12 -18.14
CA LEU A 529 10.27 -11.80 -18.28
C LEU A 529 9.25 -10.66 -18.13
N ALA A 530 8.03 -10.83 -18.64
CA ALA A 530 6.95 -9.89 -18.42
C ALA A 530 6.57 -9.80 -16.93
N ALA A 531 6.40 -10.94 -16.25
CA ALA A 531 6.15 -10.99 -14.81
C ALA A 531 7.28 -10.34 -13.99
N GLN A 532 8.54 -10.62 -14.33
CA GLN A 532 9.72 -10.04 -13.69
C GLN A 532 9.73 -8.51 -13.81
N THR A 533 9.45 -7.99 -15.01
CA THR A 533 9.41 -6.54 -15.26
C THR A 533 8.41 -5.85 -14.32
N ILE A 534 7.24 -6.46 -14.13
CA ILE A 534 6.21 -5.95 -13.22
C ILE A 534 6.69 -6.06 -11.77
N ASN A 535 7.15 -7.24 -11.35
CA ASN A 535 7.56 -7.46 -9.96
C ASN A 535 8.75 -6.58 -9.54
N VAL A 536 9.70 -6.32 -10.43
CA VAL A 536 10.82 -5.38 -10.16
C VAL A 536 10.31 -3.94 -10.08
N HIS A 537 9.37 -3.56 -10.93
CA HIS A 537 8.77 -2.22 -10.87
C HIS A 537 7.97 -2.01 -9.57
N VAL A 538 7.18 -3.00 -9.16
CA VAL A 538 6.33 -2.91 -7.97
C VAL A 538 7.14 -3.12 -6.70
N PHE A 539 7.89 -4.20 -6.55
CA PHE A 539 8.50 -4.54 -5.26
C PHE A 539 9.97 -4.11 -5.13
N GLY A 540 10.57 -3.62 -6.22
CA GLY A 540 12.02 -3.40 -6.28
C GLY A 540 12.79 -4.70 -6.52
N LYS A 541 14.11 -4.60 -6.65
CA LYS A 541 14.96 -5.73 -7.09
C LYS A 541 15.13 -6.84 -6.05
N VAL A 542 14.95 -6.54 -4.77
CA VAL A 542 15.24 -7.45 -3.64
C VAL A 542 13.93 -7.80 -2.94
N HIS A 543 13.06 -8.54 -3.64
CA HIS A 543 11.78 -9.01 -3.10
C HIS A 543 11.55 -10.50 -3.43
N PRO A 544 10.94 -11.29 -2.52
CA PRO A 544 10.65 -12.71 -2.78
C PRO A 544 9.89 -13.00 -4.08
N CYS A 545 8.97 -12.13 -4.51
CA CYS A 545 8.28 -12.28 -5.79
C CYS A 545 9.23 -12.18 -7.00
N VAL A 546 10.23 -11.30 -6.92
CA VAL A 546 11.28 -11.17 -7.95
C VAL A 546 12.16 -12.42 -7.97
N ALA A 547 12.52 -12.95 -6.79
CA ALA A 547 13.26 -14.21 -6.69
C ALA A 547 12.51 -15.39 -7.34
N THR A 548 11.19 -15.42 -7.20
CA THR A 548 10.34 -16.44 -7.85
C THR A 548 10.41 -16.32 -9.37
N THR A 549 10.31 -15.12 -9.94
CA THR A 549 10.48 -14.93 -11.39
C THR A 549 11.88 -15.32 -11.87
N TYR A 550 12.93 -15.03 -11.10
CA TYR A 550 14.29 -15.49 -11.42
C TYR A 550 14.41 -17.01 -11.42
N SER A 551 13.73 -17.67 -10.46
CA SER A 551 13.73 -19.14 -10.37
C SER A 551 13.01 -19.78 -11.56
N ASN A 552 11.87 -19.22 -11.97
CA ASN A 552 11.11 -19.70 -13.12
C ASN A 552 11.88 -19.47 -14.44
N ILE A 553 12.54 -18.31 -14.59
CA ILE A 553 13.44 -18.07 -15.73
C ILE A 553 14.61 -19.07 -15.73
N GLY A 554 15.17 -19.37 -14.55
CA GLY A 554 16.20 -20.41 -14.44
C GLY A 554 15.71 -21.79 -14.90
N SER A 555 14.48 -22.15 -14.52
CA SER A 555 13.84 -23.42 -14.90
C SER A 555 13.67 -23.55 -16.41
N VAL A 556 13.09 -22.55 -17.07
CA VAL A 556 12.88 -22.62 -18.52
C VAL A 556 14.20 -22.59 -19.30
N LEU A 557 15.23 -21.89 -18.80
CA LEU A 557 16.56 -21.91 -19.43
C LEU A 557 17.24 -23.29 -19.30
N ASP A 558 17.04 -23.99 -18.19
CA ASP A 558 17.50 -25.38 -18.00
C ASP A 558 16.84 -26.31 -19.03
N ASP A 559 15.52 -26.20 -19.20
CA ASP A 559 14.77 -26.98 -20.21
C ASP A 559 15.20 -26.67 -21.65
N MET A 560 15.64 -25.43 -21.91
CA MET A 560 16.23 -25.01 -23.19
C MET A 560 17.69 -25.45 -23.38
N GLY A 561 18.33 -25.98 -22.33
CA GLY A 561 19.75 -26.38 -22.32
C GLY A 561 20.75 -25.25 -22.11
N ASP A 562 20.30 -24.03 -21.78
CA ASP A 562 21.18 -22.92 -21.37
C ASP A 562 21.53 -23.03 -19.88
N TYR A 563 22.38 -23.99 -19.55
CA TYR A 563 22.71 -24.29 -18.16
C TYR A 563 23.45 -23.16 -17.44
N GLU A 564 24.25 -22.36 -18.15
CA GLU A 564 24.96 -21.22 -17.57
C GLU A 564 24.00 -20.07 -17.26
N GLY A 565 23.07 -19.78 -18.19
CA GLY A 565 21.99 -18.84 -17.96
C GLY A 565 21.10 -19.26 -16.79
N ALA A 566 20.71 -20.54 -16.74
CA ALA A 566 19.92 -21.10 -15.65
C ALA A 566 20.61 -20.95 -14.29
N LEU A 567 21.90 -21.31 -14.20
CA LEU A 567 22.68 -21.22 -12.97
C LEU A 567 22.76 -19.77 -12.46
N SER A 568 23.04 -18.82 -13.36
CA SER A 568 23.09 -17.39 -13.04
C SER A 568 21.76 -16.91 -12.44
N ARG A 569 20.64 -17.28 -13.07
CA ARG A 569 19.29 -16.91 -12.63
C ARG A 569 18.92 -17.52 -11.28
N TYR A 570 19.27 -18.79 -11.04
CA TYR A 570 19.06 -19.42 -9.74
C TYR A 570 19.94 -18.79 -8.65
N GLN A 571 21.17 -18.39 -8.94
CA GLN A 571 22.02 -17.69 -7.97
C GLN A 571 21.45 -16.31 -7.60
N GLU A 572 20.90 -15.56 -8.56
CA GLU A 572 20.19 -14.31 -8.28
C GLU A 572 18.97 -14.53 -7.37
N ALA A 573 18.17 -15.57 -7.65
CA ALA A 573 17.04 -15.96 -6.81
C ALA A 573 17.48 -16.36 -5.38
N LEU A 574 18.56 -17.14 -5.27
CA LEU A 574 19.12 -17.59 -4.00
C LEU A 574 19.56 -16.40 -3.14
N ALA A 575 20.33 -15.47 -3.72
CA ALA A 575 20.81 -14.29 -3.01
C ALA A 575 19.66 -13.43 -2.45
N ILE A 576 18.58 -13.27 -3.21
CA ILE A 576 17.40 -12.54 -2.75
C ILE A 576 16.68 -13.31 -1.63
N ARG A 577 16.45 -14.62 -1.76
CA ARG A 577 15.73 -15.42 -0.75
C ARG A 577 16.53 -15.56 0.55
N GLU A 578 17.83 -15.75 0.49
CA GLU A 578 18.69 -15.77 1.69
C GLU A 578 18.66 -14.42 2.43
N SER A 579 18.73 -13.32 1.69
CA SER A 579 18.67 -11.96 2.27
C SER A 579 17.30 -11.66 2.89
N ALA A 580 16.21 -12.06 2.23
CA ALA A 580 14.85 -11.73 2.66
C ALA A 580 14.28 -12.65 3.75
N LEU A 581 14.60 -13.95 3.71
CA LEU A 581 13.95 -14.99 4.53
C LEU A 581 14.93 -15.74 5.44
N GLY A 582 16.23 -15.56 5.24
CA GLY A 582 17.28 -16.30 5.94
C GLY A 582 17.59 -17.66 5.30
N LYS A 583 18.80 -18.17 5.57
CA LYS A 583 19.36 -19.37 4.90
C LYS A 583 18.62 -20.68 5.18
N ASN A 584 17.90 -20.76 6.31
CA ASN A 584 17.19 -21.97 6.72
C ASN A 584 15.72 -21.98 6.30
N HIS A 585 15.29 -21.04 5.45
CA HIS A 585 13.91 -21.01 5.01
C HIS A 585 13.63 -22.08 3.92
N PRO A 586 12.49 -22.79 3.93
CA PRO A 586 12.19 -23.84 2.94
C PRO A 586 12.29 -23.39 1.47
N SER A 587 12.01 -22.11 1.20
CA SER A 587 12.12 -21.52 -0.13
C SER A 587 13.56 -21.37 -0.62
N VAL A 588 14.55 -21.30 0.26
CA VAL A 588 15.99 -21.35 -0.07
C VAL A 588 16.37 -22.77 -0.48
N ALA A 589 15.89 -23.77 0.25
CA ALA A 589 16.11 -25.17 -0.06
C ALA A 589 15.56 -25.58 -1.43
N THR A 590 14.43 -25.01 -1.87
CA THR A 590 13.93 -25.17 -3.24
C THR A 590 14.97 -24.75 -4.28
N ILE A 591 15.66 -23.62 -4.06
CA ILE A 591 16.67 -23.14 -5.01
C ILE A 591 17.90 -24.04 -4.99
N TYR A 592 18.35 -24.52 -3.82
CA TYR A 592 19.43 -25.51 -3.75
C TYR A 592 19.08 -26.81 -4.49
N ASN A 593 17.84 -27.29 -4.36
CA ASN A 593 17.39 -28.47 -5.10
C ASN A 593 17.45 -28.25 -6.62
N ASN A 594 16.98 -27.08 -7.10
CA ASN A 594 17.00 -26.76 -8.52
C ASN A 594 18.43 -26.61 -9.07
N ILE A 595 19.31 -25.92 -8.33
CA ILE A 595 20.75 -25.84 -8.70
C ILE A 595 21.37 -27.24 -8.70
N GLY A 596 21.04 -28.10 -7.72
CA GLY A 596 21.54 -29.47 -7.68
C GLY A 596 21.12 -30.30 -8.89
N ALA A 597 19.85 -30.19 -9.32
CA ALA A 597 19.34 -30.86 -10.51
C ALA A 597 20.03 -30.36 -11.79
N LEU A 598 20.20 -29.05 -11.91
CA LEU A 598 20.91 -28.40 -13.01
C LEU A 598 22.38 -28.89 -13.11
N LEU A 599 23.11 -28.90 -11.99
CA LEU A 599 24.50 -29.38 -11.94
C LEU A 599 24.60 -30.87 -12.29
N TYR A 600 23.60 -31.67 -11.88
CA TYR A 600 23.52 -33.08 -12.29
C TYR A 600 23.34 -33.20 -13.81
N ALA A 601 22.48 -32.39 -14.42
CA ALA A 601 22.27 -32.36 -15.88
C ALA A 601 23.56 -31.95 -16.64
N LYS A 602 24.38 -31.06 -16.08
CA LYS A 602 25.71 -30.71 -16.60
C LYS A 602 26.77 -31.81 -16.43
N GLY A 603 26.50 -32.84 -15.62
CA GLY A 603 27.47 -33.89 -15.25
C GLY A 603 28.41 -33.51 -14.09
N GLU A 604 28.16 -32.39 -13.41
CA GLU A 604 28.94 -31.91 -12.26
C GLU A 604 28.44 -32.55 -10.96
N TYR A 605 28.55 -33.88 -10.88
CA TYR A 605 27.90 -34.70 -9.84
C TYR A 605 28.36 -34.37 -8.40
N GLU A 606 29.61 -33.98 -8.19
CA GLU A 606 30.13 -33.67 -6.86
C GLU A 606 29.50 -32.38 -6.29
N GLU A 607 29.36 -31.36 -7.12
CA GLU A 607 28.73 -30.09 -6.77
C GLU A 607 27.21 -30.25 -6.62
N ALA A 608 26.58 -31.05 -7.48
CA ALA A 608 25.18 -31.42 -7.35
C ALA A 608 24.88 -32.08 -5.99
N LEU A 609 25.73 -33.04 -5.58
CA LEU A 609 25.60 -33.71 -4.29
C LEU A 609 25.73 -32.74 -3.10
N LEU A 610 26.61 -31.75 -3.21
CA LEU A 610 26.75 -30.71 -2.18
C LEU A 610 25.45 -29.92 -2.03
N LYS A 611 24.85 -29.47 -3.14
CA LYS A 611 23.61 -28.69 -3.13
C LYS A 611 22.42 -29.47 -2.56
N PHE A 612 22.28 -30.74 -2.90
CA PHE A 612 21.23 -31.58 -2.28
C PHE A 612 21.46 -31.80 -0.78
N LYS A 613 22.72 -31.88 -0.32
CA LYS A 613 23.05 -31.94 1.11
C LYS A 613 22.80 -30.63 1.86
N GLU A 614 22.84 -29.48 1.18
CA GLU A 614 22.43 -28.19 1.74
C GLU A 614 20.90 -28.06 1.82
N CYS A 615 20.17 -28.66 0.86
CA CYS A 615 18.72 -28.68 0.80
C CYS A 615 18.05 -29.53 1.89
N LEU A 616 18.48 -30.80 2.04
CA LEU A 616 17.86 -31.78 2.94
C LEU A 616 17.69 -31.32 4.40
N PRO A 617 18.70 -30.76 5.09
CA PRO A 617 18.58 -30.36 6.50
C PRO A 617 17.62 -29.19 6.72
N ILE A 618 17.20 -28.50 5.64
CA ILE A 618 16.20 -27.44 5.71
C ILE A 618 14.79 -28.02 5.55
N TRP A 619 14.58 -28.93 4.58
CA TRP A 619 13.26 -29.52 4.32
C TRP A 619 12.85 -30.58 5.33
N GLU A 620 13.76 -31.44 5.78
CA GLU A 620 13.43 -32.57 6.67
C GLU A 620 12.75 -32.12 7.98
N PRO A 621 13.26 -31.12 8.73
CA PRO A 621 12.63 -30.70 9.98
C PRO A 621 11.27 -30.01 9.79
N VAL A 622 11.05 -29.37 8.63
CA VAL A 622 9.87 -28.55 8.37
C VAL A 622 8.74 -29.34 7.72
N LEU A 623 9.07 -30.13 6.70
CA LEU A 623 8.09 -30.87 5.88
C LEU A 623 7.96 -32.33 6.32
N GLY A 624 8.97 -32.86 7.02
CA GLY A 624 9.07 -34.27 7.39
C GLY A 624 9.59 -35.15 6.25
N LEU A 625 10.01 -36.37 6.60
CA LEU A 625 10.62 -37.32 5.66
C LEU A 625 9.68 -37.79 4.56
N ASN A 626 8.37 -37.86 4.83
CA ASN A 626 7.39 -38.40 3.88
C ASN A 626 6.88 -37.36 2.89
N HIS A 627 7.27 -36.09 3.01
CA HIS A 627 6.85 -35.05 2.09
C HIS A 627 7.43 -35.29 0.68
N PRO A 628 6.65 -35.08 -0.41
CA PRO A 628 7.12 -35.28 -1.77
C PRO A 628 8.46 -34.58 -2.08
N TYR A 629 8.63 -33.32 -1.66
CA TYR A 629 9.89 -32.58 -1.85
C TYR A 629 11.09 -33.22 -1.14
N THR A 630 10.95 -33.62 0.12
CA THR A 630 12.02 -34.31 0.88
C THR A 630 12.39 -35.63 0.18
N GLN A 631 11.39 -36.39 -0.27
CA GLN A 631 11.58 -37.63 -1.01
C GLN A 631 12.29 -37.41 -2.35
N THR A 632 11.92 -36.37 -3.09
CA THR A 632 12.59 -36.01 -4.35
C THR A 632 14.06 -35.65 -4.12
N CYS A 633 14.38 -34.85 -3.10
CA CYS A 633 15.77 -34.53 -2.74
C CYS A 633 16.57 -35.80 -2.39
N LEU A 634 15.99 -36.71 -1.59
CA LEU A 634 16.63 -37.99 -1.24
C LEU A 634 16.87 -38.88 -2.47
N LYS A 635 15.90 -38.95 -3.40
CA LYS A 635 16.06 -39.66 -4.66
C LYS A 635 17.22 -39.07 -5.47
N TRP A 636 17.29 -37.75 -5.60
CA TRP A 636 18.40 -37.08 -6.27
C TRP A 636 19.76 -37.41 -5.64
N ILE A 637 19.88 -37.41 -4.32
CA ILE A 637 21.11 -37.80 -3.61
C ILE A 637 21.54 -39.22 -3.98
N VAL A 638 20.60 -40.17 -4.05
CA VAL A 638 20.89 -41.56 -4.43
C VAL A 638 21.33 -41.64 -5.89
N THR A 639 20.62 -40.97 -6.79
CA THR A 639 20.94 -40.92 -8.22
C THR A 639 22.35 -40.37 -8.46
N VAL A 640 22.69 -39.23 -7.84
CA VAL A 640 24.00 -38.59 -7.98
C VAL A 640 25.12 -39.47 -7.44
N LYS A 641 24.92 -40.13 -6.29
CA LYS A 641 25.92 -41.08 -5.74
C LYS A 641 26.16 -42.25 -6.68
N THR A 642 25.10 -42.80 -7.27
CA THR A 642 25.21 -43.90 -8.23
C THR A 642 26.00 -43.46 -9.47
N ALA A 643 25.77 -42.25 -9.98
CA ALA A 643 26.52 -41.69 -11.11
C ALA A 643 28.02 -41.50 -10.77
N LEU A 644 28.35 -41.04 -9.56
CA LEU A 644 29.73 -40.90 -9.08
C LEU A 644 30.44 -42.26 -8.96
N GLU A 645 29.76 -43.29 -8.48
CA GLU A 645 30.32 -44.64 -8.37
C GLU A 645 30.59 -45.24 -9.76
N THR A 646 29.69 -45.01 -10.71
CA THR A 646 29.82 -45.51 -12.09
C THR A 646 30.99 -44.85 -12.82
N THR A 647 31.09 -43.52 -12.76
CA THR A 647 32.20 -42.76 -13.35
C THR A 647 33.56 -43.08 -12.72
N ALA A 648 33.62 -43.34 -11.42
CA ALA A 648 34.83 -43.78 -10.73
C ALA A 648 35.25 -45.21 -11.10
N HIS A 649 34.30 -46.10 -11.45
CA HIS A 649 34.59 -47.45 -11.93
C HIS A 649 35.17 -47.41 -13.35
N ASP A 650 34.59 -46.60 -14.23
CA ASP A 650 35.06 -46.43 -15.60
C ASP A 650 36.49 -45.88 -15.61
N GLN A 651 36.82 -44.86 -14.81
CA GLN A 651 38.19 -44.31 -14.70
C GLN A 651 39.24 -45.28 -14.15
N ARG A 652 38.85 -46.33 -13.41
CA ARG A 652 39.76 -47.37 -12.90
C ARG A 652 39.95 -48.56 -13.85
N SER A 653 39.14 -48.63 -14.91
CA SER A 653 39.15 -49.72 -15.90
C SER A 653 40.00 -49.44 -17.15
N TRP A 654 40.53 -48.22 -17.28
CA TRP A 654 41.58 -47.82 -18.22
C TRP A 654 42.95 -47.81 -17.53
#